data_AF-A0A1B7W002-F1
#
_entry.id   AF-A0A1B7W002-F1
#
_cell.length_a   1.000
_cell.length_b   1.000
_cell.length_c   1.000
_cell.angle_alpha   90.00
_cell.angle_beta   90.00
_cell.angle_gamma   90.00
#
_symmetry.space_group_name_H-M   'P 1'
#
loop_
_entity.id
_entity.type
_entity.pdbx_description
1 polymer ?
#
loop_
_entity_poly.entity_id
_entity_poly.type
_entity_poly.pdbx_seq_one_letter_code
_entity_poly.pdbx_strand_id
1 'polypeptide(L)'
;MAKKTALLIGVSEYGENIPPLSSPLHDVEAMERVLKNPNLGNFTEVEKLLNPNSEAMKIAILNLFKNAEKDDLLLFFFSGHGMINDDNHLYLATCNTAKDNFEATAVDGNFIQAQSRNCYSKRQVLILDACYSGAFANGWHTKSIGVDIKKQLGAEGRVVMTSSGATQTSFTQKGATLSLYTQYLVEGIETGAADNDSDGKIHIQELHAYAKAKVQAVKPNMKPDIILDKEAYNILLAYAPKNPEVEYRKLVEQYTQNGELKKVAILVLTEKRKTLGITDAVAEEIKKEVLEPFRRRLVNLQSYKQYFAEEVEQQYPLNEQTLKILKDYRQDVLGLRNEDVASTELEITSVKETKKLQPQQEQQATTKLRLQEETEALQRQQEQQATTKLRLQEETEALQGQQGQRVAEELRLQQEAERNQFGYQLKTFEFETAELSLKSQLLGLVRKPEIKYIPKSGKYFTEDLGNGIFLEMVHIPGGTFIMGSPENEEGYNKSQSPQHEVTVPAFFMGKYLVTQKQWRIVAALPKININLEPEPSHFQGDNLPVEGVSWYDTEEFCARLSQKTNKAYRLPSEAEWEYACRGRTTTAFYFGKTISPELANYDSQYREKTTEVGIFPANPFGLYDMCGNVWEWCEDGWHEDYINAPDDGTAWLNDSNNRRVMRGGSWLIPSENCRSSFRFYADAGFFGCNLFGFRVMCGE
;
A
#
# COMPACT_ATOMS: atom_id res chain seq x y z
N MET A 1 30.46 39.06 4.00
CA MET A 1 30.08 37.62 3.92
C MET A 1 28.89 37.44 4.83
N ALA A 2 27.88 36.70 4.41
CA ALA A 2 26.73 36.38 5.26
C ALA A 2 27.20 35.74 6.56
N LYS A 3 26.82 36.31 7.70
CA LYS A 3 27.15 35.79 9.02
C LYS A 3 26.09 34.82 9.51
N LYS A 4 26.47 33.96 10.45
CA LYS A 4 25.56 33.07 11.17
C LYS A 4 25.56 33.48 12.64
N THR A 5 24.43 33.95 13.13
CA THR A 5 24.27 34.44 14.50
C THR A 5 23.19 33.65 15.23
N ALA A 6 23.45 33.26 16.48
CA ALA A 6 22.50 32.53 17.30
C ALA A 6 22.31 33.17 18.68
N LEU A 7 21.07 33.13 19.18
CA LEU A 7 20.71 33.44 20.54
C LEU A 7 20.12 32.20 21.19
N LEU A 8 20.76 31.70 22.24
CA LEU A 8 20.40 30.48 22.95
C LEU A 8 19.94 30.82 24.37
N ILE A 9 18.69 30.54 24.69
CA ILE A 9 18.07 30.88 25.97
C ILE A 9 17.65 29.61 26.69
N GLY A 10 18.11 29.44 27.92
CA GLY A 10 17.80 28.30 28.76
C GLY A 10 17.28 28.78 30.11
N VAL A 11 16.05 28.38 30.45
CA VAL A 11 15.42 28.76 31.73
C VAL A 11 15.14 27.49 32.53
N SER A 12 15.87 27.28 33.62
CA SER A 12 15.72 26.15 34.54
C SER A 12 14.98 26.53 35.83
N GLU A 13 15.05 27.80 36.23
CA GLU A 13 14.47 28.33 37.45
C GLU A 13 13.31 29.27 37.13
N TYR A 14 12.30 29.34 38.00
CA TYR A 14 11.08 30.11 37.79
C TYR A 14 10.58 30.72 39.10
N GLY A 15 9.65 31.66 39.00
CA GLY A 15 8.94 32.24 40.14
C GLY A 15 7.90 31.30 40.74
N GLU A 16 7.00 31.87 41.55
CA GLU A 16 6.03 31.11 42.33
C GLU A 16 5.14 30.20 41.48
N ASN A 17 4.89 28.98 41.97
CA ASN A 17 3.98 27.99 41.41
C ASN A 17 4.35 27.45 40.01
N ILE A 18 5.61 27.59 39.58
CA ILE A 18 6.14 26.95 38.36
C ILE A 18 7.31 26.03 38.74
N PRO A 19 7.28 24.73 38.40
CA PRO A 19 8.33 23.79 38.77
C PRO A 19 9.62 24.04 37.98
N PRO A 20 10.81 23.90 38.59
CA PRO A 20 12.08 24.02 37.88
C PRO A 20 12.30 22.88 36.87
N LEU A 21 13.14 23.13 35.87
CA LEU A 21 13.52 22.17 34.82
C LEU A 21 15.03 21.91 34.87
N SER A 22 15.45 20.65 34.75
CA SER A 22 16.87 20.27 34.86
C SER A 22 17.65 20.29 33.54
N SER A 23 16.98 20.21 32.39
CA SER A 23 17.62 20.15 31.06
C SER A 23 17.98 21.49 30.42
N PRO A 24 17.26 22.62 30.61
CA PRO A 24 17.43 23.79 29.75
C PRO A 24 18.83 24.41 29.70
N LEU A 25 19.57 24.38 30.81
CA LEU A 25 20.96 24.89 30.82
C LEU A 25 21.88 23.98 30.00
N HIS A 26 21.74 22.66 30.15
CA HIS A 26 22.49 21.67 29.39
C HIS A 26 22.11 21.68 27.90
N ASP A 27 20.84 21.93 27.59
CA ASP A 27 20.34 22.08 26.21
C ASP A 27 21.04 23.23 25.50
N VAL A 28 21.16 24.38 26.16
CA VAL A 28 21.89 25.55 25.64
C VAL A 28 23.37 25.22 25.43
N GLU A 29 24.02 24.55 26.39
CA GLU A 29 25.43 24.17 26.26
C GLU A 29 25.68 23.20 25.09
N ALA A 30 24.80 22.21 24.92
CA ALA A 30 24.89 21.25 23.83
C ALA A 30 24.66 21.91 22.46
N MET A 31 23.67 22.80 22.36
CA MET A 31 23.39 23.54 21.14
C MET A 31 24.52 24.55 20.82
N GLU A 32 25.09 25.23 21.82
CA GLU A 32 26.24 26.13 21.65
C GLU A 32 27.43 25.40 21.01
N ARG A 33 27.71 24.19 21.51
CA ARG A 33 28.85 23.37 21.06
C ARG A 33 28.77 22.99 19.58
N VAL A 34 27.60 22.58 19.09
CA VAL A 34 27.41 22.20 17.67
C VAL A 34 27.38 23.40 16.74
N LEU A 35 26.78 24.51 17.17
CA LEU A 35 26.66 25.71 16.36
C LEU A 35 28.02 26.43 16.21
N LYS A 36 28.81 26.55 17.28
CA LYS A 36 30.15 27.20 17.23
C LYS A 36 31.20 26.38 16.50
N ASN A 37 31.01 25.07 16.35
CA ASN A 37 32.03 24.22 15.74
C ASN A 37 32.25 24.61 14.27
N PRO A 38 33.48 24.97 13.86
CA PRO A 38 33.77 25.48 12.51
C PRO A 38 33.56 24.43 11.40
N ASN A 39 33.61 23.14 11.76
CA ASN A 39 33.39 22.03 10.83
C ASN A 39 31.91 21.59 10.76
N LEU A 40 31.05 22.12 11.64
CA LEU A 40 29.63 21.78 11.70
C LEU A 40 28.77 23.03 11.39
N GLY A 41 28.29 23.73 12.43
CA GLY A 41 27.41 24.89 12.28
C GLY A 41 28.12 26.14 11.76
N ASN A 42 29.37 26.36 12.16
CA ASN A 42 30.18 27.55 11.85
C ASN A 42 29.44 28.88 12.13
N PHE A 43 28.78 28.98 13.28
CA PHE A 43 28.16 30.21 13.76
C PHE A 43 29.24 31.15 14.31
N THR A 44 29.32 32.35 13.72
CA THR A 44 30.33 33.35 14.06
C THR A 44 30.04 34.06 15.37
N GLU A 45 28.75 34.18 15.71
CA GLU A 45 28.28 34.87 16.92
C GLU A 45 27.22 33.99 17.58
N VAL A 46 27.45 33.56 18.82
CA VAL A 46 26.48 32.76 19.59
C VAL A 46 26.40 33.34 20.99
N GLU A 47 25.29 34.01 21.28
CA GLU A 47 24.97 34.60 22.58
C GLU A 47 24.14 33.60 23.40
N LYS A 48 24.48 33.43 24.68
CA LYS A 48 23.75 32.57 25.60
C LYS A 48 23.20 33.34 26.79
N LEU A 49 21.94 33.09 27.13
CA LEU A 49 21.29 33.64 28.32
C LEU A 49 20.73 32.49 29.16
N LEU A 50 21.26 32.34 30.37
CA LEU A 50 20.86 31.32 31.32
C LEU A 50 20.04 31.98 32.44
N ASN A 51 18.82 31.49 32.66
CA ASN A 51 17.85 32.05 33.62
C ASN A 51 17.68 33.59 33.52
N PRO A 52 17.51 34.18 32.33
CA PRO A 52 17.25 35.61 32.22
C PRO A 52 15.89 35.99 32.81
N ASN A 53 15.78 37.23 33.29
CA ASN A 53 14.50 37.87 33.53
C ASN A 53 13.89 38.39 32.20
N SER A 54 12.65 38.86 32.23
CA SER A 54 11.97 39.33 31.02
C SER A 54 12.65 40.51 30.32
N GLU A 55 13.25 41.43 31.05
CA GLU A 55 13.93 42.59 30.47
C GLU A 55 15.18 42.16 29.69
N ALA A 56 16.06 41.39 30.31
CA ALA A 56 17.28 40.89 29.69
C ALA A 56 16.95 40.01 28.46
N MET A 57 15.94 39.15 28.57
CA MET A 57 15.48 38.32 27.46
C MET A 57 14.95 39.15 26.29
N LYS A 58 14.12 40.18 26.56
CA LYS A 58 13.59 41.09 25.52
C LYS A 58 14.71 41.87 24.82
N ILE A 59 15.71 42.36 25.57
CA ILE A 59 16.85 43.08 25.02
C ILE A 59 17.67 42.17 24.09
N ALA A 60 17.98 40.95 24.53
CA ALA A 60 18.73 39.99 23.71
C ALA A 60 17.98 39.61 22.42
N ILE A 61 16.68 39.33 22.52
CA ILE A 61 15.81 39.06 21.36
C ILE A 61 15.82 40.24 20.38
N LEU A 62 15.69 41.47 20.89
CA LEU A 62 15.75 42.67 20.06
C LEU A 62 17.10 42.79 19.35
N ASN A 63 18.21 42.56 20.05
CA ASN A 63 19.56 42.65 19.49
C ASN A 63 19.81 41.61 18.40
N LEU A 64 19.32 40.37 18.58
CA LEU A 64 19.43 39.31 17.58
C LEU A 64 18.84 39.73 16.23
N PHE A 65 17.62 40.29 16.25
CA PHE A 65 16.89 40.63 15.02
C PHE A 65 17.27 42.00 14.44
N LYS A 66 17.65 42.97 15.28
CA LYS A 66 17.97 44.34 14.85
C LYS A 66 19.30 44.44 14.13
N ASN A 67 20.29 43.63 14.51
CA ASN A 67 21.66 43.76 14.03
C ASN A 67 21.96 42.97 12.75
N ALA A 68 20.95 42.30 12.17
CA ALA A 68 21.14 41.38 11.06
C ALA A 68 21.11 42.07 9.69
N GLU A 69 22.06 41.72 8.82
CA GLU A 69 22.05 42.10 7.41
C GLU A 69 21.20 41.13 6.57
N LYS A 70 20.92 41.50 5.30
CA LYS A 70 19.96 40.79 4.44
C LYS A 70 20.22 39.29 4.27
N ASP A 71 21.50 38.93 4.16
CA ASP A 71 21.92 37.57 3.81
C ASP A 71 22.29 36.71 5.03
N ASP A 72 22.29 37.31 6.23
CA ASP A 72 22.65 36.64 7.48
C ASP A 72 21.67 35.53 7.84
N LEU A 73 22.15 34.47 8.49
CA LEU A 73 21.31 33.43 9.07
C LEU A 73 21.18 33.66 10.58
N LEU A 74 19.94 33.81 11.05
CA LEU A 74 19.64 33.97 12.47
C LEU A 74 19.03 32.70 13.05
N LEU A 75 19.51 32.28 14.22
CA LEU A 75 18.94 31.18 14.99
C LEU A 75 18.51 31.68 16.38
N PHE A 76 17.25 31.48 16.72
CA PHE A 76 16.71 31.68 18.06
C PHE A 76 16.37 30.33 18.66
N PHE A 77 17.01 29.95 19.76
CA PHE A 77 16.74 28.71 20.48
C PHE A 77 16.26 29.04 21.89
N PHE A 78 15.14 28.45 22.29
CA PHE A 78 14.61 28.56 23.64
C PHE A 78 14.35 27.17 24.22
N SER A 79 14.90 26.88 25.40
CA SER A 79 14.55 25.72 26.21
C SER A 79 14.02 26.19 27.57
N GLY A 80 12.82 25.74 27.96
CA GLY A 80 12.15 26.20 29.18
C GLY A 80 10.64 25.95 29.17
N HIS A 81 9.91 26.57 30.09
CA HIS A 81 8.44 26.53 30.10
C HIS A 81 7.83 27.49 29.09
N GLY A 82 6.85 27.00 28.34
CA GLY A 82 5.91 27.80 27.55
C GLY A 82 4.59 27.90 28.30
N MET A 83 3.98 29.08 28.27
CA MET A 83 2.68 29.35 28.90
C MET A 83 1.72 29.89 27.84
N ILE A 84 0.45 29.52 27.94
CA ILE A 84 -0.60 30.04 27.08
C ILE A 84 -1.68 30.69 27.93
N ASN A 85 -2.21 31.81 27.47
CA ASN A 85 -3.38 32.42 28.10
C ASN A 85 -4.69 31.90 27.46
N ASP A 86 -5.82 32.38 27.96
CA ASP A 86 -7.16 31.96 27.50
C ASP A 86 -7.42 32.26 26.01
N ASP A 87 -6.72 33.27 25.46
CA ASP A 87 -6.77 33.64 24.04
C ASP A 87 -5.80 32.81 23.16
N ASN A 88 -5.18 31.78 23.73
CA ASN A 88 -4.14 30.94 23.11
C ASN A 88 -2.87 31.70 22.69
N HIS A 89 -2.54 32.83 23.33
CA HIS A 89 -1.28 33.53 23.10
C HIS A 89 -0.13 32.85 23.83
N LEU A 90 0.95 32.55 23.10
CA LEU A 90 2.16 31.95 23.65
C LEU A 90 3.01 32.98 24.40
N TYR A 91 3.47 32.61 25.58
CA TYR A 91 4.45 33.32 26.39
C TYR A 91 5.60 32.39 26.76
N LEU A 92 6.84 32.86 26.64
CA LEU A 92 8.03 32.13 27.07
C LEU A 92 8.40 32.55 28.50
N ALA A 93 8.38 31.60 29.42
CA ALA A 93 8.65 31.87 30.83
C ALA A 93 10.13 32.24 31.06
N THR A 94 10.34 33.08 32.06
CA THR A 94 11.64 33.64 32.49
C THR A 94 11.89 33.25 33.95
N CYS A 95 13.07 33.58 34.49
CA CYS A 95 13.43 33.18 35.85
C CYS A 95 12.53 33.75 36.96
N ASN A 96 11.84 34.86 36.69
CA ASN A 96 10.92 35.51 37.62
C ASN A 96 9.44 35.33 37.23
N THR A 97 9.14 34.43 36.29
CA THR A 97 7.75 34.17 35.90
C THR A 97 7.02 33.39 36.99
N ALA A 98 5.90 33.94 37.47
CA ALA A 98 5.02 33.25 38.41
C ALA A 98 3.70 32.86 37.72
N LYS A 99 3.08 31.77 38.18
CA LYS A 99 1.93 31.16 37.49
C LYS A 99 0.71 32.06 37.40
N ASP A 100 0.46 32.90 38.40
CA ASP A 100 -0.77 33.68 38.52
C ASP A 100 -0.73 35.03 37.79
N ASN A 101 0.46 35.48 37.36
CA ASN A 101 0.67 36.76 36.67
C ASN A 101 1.69 36.66 35.53
N PHE A 102 1.79 35.48 34.91
CA PHE A 102 2.84 35.16 33.96
C PHE A 102 2.93 36.13 32.78
N GLU A 103 1.80 36.70 32.33
CA GLU A 103 1.77 37.67 31.23
C GLU A 103 2.64 38.92 31.48
N ALA A 104 2.81 39.33 32.75
CA ALA A 104 3.63 40.48 33.12
C ALA A 104 5.13 40.16 33.18
N THR A 105 5.47 38.91 33.50
CA THR A 105 6.83 38.46 33.84
C THR A 105 7.46 37.57 32.78
N ALA A 106 6.68 37.02 31.86
CA ALA A 106 7.13 36.23 30.72
C ALA A 106 7.36 37.12 29.48
N VAL A 107 7.88 36.53 28.40
CA VAL A 107 8.03 37.20 27.10
C VAL A 107 6.94 36.74 26.15
N ASP A 108 6.09 37.67 25.72
CA ASP A 108 5.05 37.45 24.73
C ASP A 108 5.64 36.99 23.38
N GLY A 109 5.11 35.91 22.82
CA GLY A 109 5.48 35.39 21.50
C GLY A 109 5.24 36.41 20.39
N ASN A 110 4.23 37.28 20.49
CA ASN A 110 3.98 38.35 19.54
C ASN A 110 5.11 39.39 19.52
N PHE A 111 5.79 39.63 20.64
CA PHE A 111 6.97 40.49 20.67
C PHE A 111 8.09 39.87 19.83
N ILE A 112 8.33 38.56 19.98
CA ILE A 112 9.32 37.82 19.19
C ILE A 112 8.95 37.88 17.71
N GLN A 113 7.67 37.67 17.39
CA GLN A 113 7.15 37.80 16.03
C GLN A 113 7.39 39.18 15.45
N ALA A 114 7.12 40.24 16.20
CA ALA A 114 7.30 41.62 15.75
C ALA A 114 8.77 41.92 15.46
N GLN A 115 9.69 41.51 16.34
CA GLN A 115 11.12 41.67 16.10
C GLN A 115 11.57 40.86 14.88
N SER A 116 11.14 39.60 14.79
CA SER A 116 11.40 38.73 13.63
C SER A 116 10.87 39.36 12.34
N ARG A 117 9.62 39.89 12.32
CA ARG A 117 8.97 40.57 11.17
C ARG A 117 9.75 41.77 10.69
N ASN A 118 10.26 42.57 11.60
CA ASN A 118 11.01 43.79 11.31
C ASN A 118 12.50 43.52 10.99
N CYS A 119 12.96 42.28 11.07
CA CYS A 119 14.33 41.91 10.69
C CYS A 119 14.53 41.94 9.17
N TYR A 120 15.69 42.46 8.76
CA TYR A 120 16.07 42.61 7.35
C TYR A 120 16.45 41.26 6.71
N SER A 121 17.06 40.35 7.47
CA SER A 121 17.28 38.98 7.03
C SER A 121 15.96 38.22 6.97
N LYS A 122 15.74 37.50 5.87
CA LYS A 122 14.64 36.54 5.77
C LYS A 122 15.01 35.14 6.25
N ARG A 123 16.31 34.81 6.36
CA ARG A 123 16.80 33.48 6.75
C ARG A 123 16.82 33.36 8.28
N GLN A 124 15.70 32.95 8.87
CA GLN A 124 15.54 32.87 10.32
C GLN A 124 15.03 31.49 10.74
N VAL A 125 15.65 30.92 11.76
CA VAL A 125 15.30 29.62 12.36
C VAL A 125 14.96 29.84 13.83
N LEU A 126 13.73 29.50 14.23
CA LEU A 126 13.27 29.57 15.62
C LEU A 126 13.04 28.13 16.09
N ILE A 127 13.74 27.70 17.14
CA ILE A 127 13.61 26.38 17.75
C ILE A 127 13.10 26.56 19.17
N LEU A 128 11.90 26.05 19.45
CA LEU A 128 11.22 26.16 20.74
C LEU A 128 11.11 24.78 21.39
N ASP A 129 11.98 24.52 22.35
CA ASP A 129 11.93 23.32 23.19
C ASP A 129 11.22 23.61 24.52
N ALA A 130 9.90 23.76 24.43
CA ALA A 130 9.06 24.15 25.57
C ALA A 130 7.76 23.35 25.64
N CYS A 131 7.29 23.08 26.87
CA CYS A 131 5.97 22.50 27.09
C CYS A 131 4.89 23.52 26.72
N TYR A 132 3.86 23.05 25.99
CA TYR A 132 2.62 23.74 25.64
C TYR A 132 2.61 24.68 24.42
N SER A 133 2.58 24.01 23.26
CA SER A 133 1.62 24.26 22.18
C SER A 133 0.23 23.59 22.40
N GLY A 134 -0.08 23.07 23.61
CA GLY A 134 -1.43 22.64 23.99
C GLY A 134 -1.58 22.01 25.38
N ALA A 135 -2.10 22.81 26.32
CA ALA A 135 -2.55 22.42 27.66
C ALA A 135 -4.08 22.39 27.65
N PHE A 136 -4.84 21.50 28.28
CA PHE A 136 -4.71 20.84 29.58
C PHE A 136 -5.46 19.49 29.55
N ALA A 137 -4.94 18.48 30.26
CA ALA A 137 -5.70 17.27 30.58
C ALA A 137 -6.15 17.36 32.04
N ASN A 138 -7.39 17.83 32.24
CA ASN A 138 -8.39 17.16 33.06
C ASN A 138 -9.72 17.90 32.95
N GLY A 139 -10.65 17.27 32.24
CA GLY A 139 -12.05 17.66 32.20
C GLY A 139 -12.47 18.19 30.83
N TRP A 140 -13.23 17.34 30.14
CA TRP A 140 -14.17 17.66 29.07
C TRP A 140 -13.66 17.62 27.63
N HIS A 141 -14.36 16.80 26.84
CA HIS A 141 -14.29 16.67 25.40
C HIS A 141 -14.27 18.03 24.71
N THR A 142 -13.27 18.31 23.88
CA THR A 142 -13.45 18.95 22.56
C THR A 142 -12.26 18.67 21.66
N LYS A 143 -12.57 18.57 20.36
CA LYS A 143 -11.66 18.35 19.25
C LYS A 143 -10.45 19.29 19.30
N SER A 144 -9.24 18.75 19.26
CA SER A 144 -8.00 19.38 18.75
C SER A 144 -8.01 20.91 18.67
N ILE A 145 -7.78 21.59 19.81
CA ILE A 145 -7.54 23.04 19.84
C ILE A 145 -6.02 23.23 19.83
N GLY A 146 -5.47 23.47 18.64
CA GLY A 146 -4.05 23.77 18.45
C GLY A 146 -3.81 25.28 18.54
N VAL A 147 -2.78 25.69 19.29
CA VAL A 147 -2.23 27.04 19.19
C VAL A 147 -1.77 27.25 17.74
N ASP A 148 -2.31 28.25 17.06
CA ASP A 148 -1.94 28.59 15.68
C ASP A 148 -0.58 29.33 15.70
N ILE A 149 0.48 28.59 16.04
CA ILE A 149 1.88 29.07 16.08
C ILE A 149 2.26 29.68 14.72
N LYS A 150 1.62 29.22 13.64
CA LYS A 150 1.79 29.82 12.31
C LYS A 150 1.26 31.25 12.24
N LYS A 151 0.09 31.57 12.82
CA LYS A 151 -0.39 32.96 12.93
C LYS A 151 0.47 33.82 13.87
N GLN A 152 0.97 33.24 14.96
CA GLN A 152 1.72 33.97 16.00
C GLN A 152 3.22 34.09 15.74
N LEU A 153 3.84 33.25 14.91
CA LEU A 153 5.29 33.28 14.66
C LEU A 153 5.66 33.07 13.17
N GLY A 154 4.73 32.70 12.29
CA GLY A 154 4.99 32.46 10.87
C GLY A 154 4.95 33.74 9.99
N ALA A 155 5.93 33.89 9.10
CA ALA A 155 6.02 34.90 8.04
C ALA A 155 7.06 34.49 6.97
N GLU A 156 7.11 35.22 5.84
CA GLU A 156 7.99 34.98 4.69
C GLU A 156 9.48 34.76 5.05
N GLY A 157 10.02 33.61 4.60
CA GLY A 157 11.43 33.21 4.71
C GLY A 157 11.83 32.40 5.95
N ARG A 158 10.91 32.08 6.87
CA ARG A 158 11.24 31.64 8.24
C ARG A 158 10.85 30.21 8.53
N VAL A 159 11.57 29.60 9.46
CA VAL A 159 11.31 28.23 9.94
C VAL A 159 11.11 28.24 11.44
N VAL A 160 10.00 27.69 11.91
CA VAL A 160 9.72 27.51 13.35
C VAL A 160 9.62 26.02 13.63
N MET A 161 10.43 25.53 14.58
CA MET A 161 10.47 24.14 15.03
C MET A 161 10.04 24.07 16.48
N THR A 162 9.15 23.12 16.82
CA THR A 162 8.61 22.99 18.18
C THR A 162 8.72 21.56 18.67
N SER A 163 9.08 21.35 19.94
CA SER A 163 9.25 20.01 20.52
C SER A 163 7.93 19.27 20.82
N SER A 164 6.78 19.96 20.80
CA SER A 164 5.47 19.35 21.09
C SER A 164 4.35 19.79 20.14
N GLY A 165 3.39 18.88 19.90
CA GLY A 165 2.03 19.16 19.42
C GLY A 165 1.06 18.81 20.54
N ALA A 166 0.18 19.73 20.90
CA ALA A 166 -0.84 19.69 21.96
C ALA A 166 -1.10 18.35 22.67
N THR A 167 -0.20 17.93 23.58
CA THR A 167 -0.49 17.27 24.87
C THR A 167 0.79 16.81 25.56
N GLN A 168 0.96 17.32 26.78
CA GLN A 168 1.72 16.78 27.91
C GLN A 168 3.25 16.92 27.98
N THR A 169 3.62 17.30 29.21
CA THR A 169 4.90 17.53 29.87
C THR A 169 6.11 16.76 29.36
N SER A 170 7.20 17.50 29.12
CA SER A 170 8.56 17.02 28.89
C SER A 170 9.06 16.24 30.11
N PHE A 171 8.70 14.96 30.19
CA PHE A 171 9.30 14.06 31.17
C PHE A 171 10.77 13.82 30.80
N THR A 172 11.70 14.44 31.50
CA THR A 172 13.09 14.01 31.54
C THR A 172 13.11 12.53 31.91
N GLN A 173 13.71 11.67 31.08
CA GLN A 173 14.05 10.31 31.51
C GLN A 173 14.91 10.43 32.77
N LYS A 174 14.61 9.66 33.83
CA LYS A 174 15.46 9.63 35.03
C LYS A 174 16.90 9.31 34.60
N GLY A 175 17.79 10.30 34.66
CA GLY A 175 19.21 10.17 34.30
C GLY A 175 19.65 10.83 32.97
N ALA A 176 18.73 11.38 32.16
CA ALA A 176 19.09 12.10 30.94
C ALA A 176 19.42 13.57 31.23
N THR A 177 20.56 14.05 30.71
CA THR A 177 21.08 15.41 30.94
C THR A 177 20.41 16.45 30.05
N LEU A 178 19.95 16.06 28.86
CA LEU A 178 19.32 16.91 27.85
C LEU A 178 17.81 16.64 27.73
N SER A 179 17.07 17.61 27.21
CA SER A 179 15.70 17.38 26.74
C SER A 179 15.71 16.48 25.50
N LEU A 180 14.67 15.66 25.36
CA LEU A 180 14.65 14.60 24.35
C LEU A 180 14.73 15.15 22.92
N TYR A 181 14.11 16.30 22.66
CA TYR A 181 14.15 16.92 21.35
C TYR A 181 15.52 17.54 21.05
N THR A 182 16.06 18.34 21.97
CA THR A 182 17.41 18.90 21.85
C THR A 182 18.47 17.82 21.74
N GLN A 183 18.37 16.70 22.47
CA GLN A 183 19.28 15.57 22.36
C GLN A 183 19.42 15.10 20.91
N TYR A 184 18.30 14.88 20.21
CA TYR A 184 18.33 14.37 18.84
C TYR A 184 18.64 15.43 17.79
N LEU A 185 18.36 16.71 18.05
CA LEU A 185 18.88 17.80 17.22
C LEU A 185 20.41 17.85 17.27
N VAL A 186 20.98 17.78 18.48
CA VAL A 186 22.42 17.79 18.70
C VAL A 186 23.08 16.53 18.12
N GLU A 187 22.53 15.35 18.39
CA GLU A 187 23.00 14.07 17.83
C GLU A 187 23.01 14.10 16.29
N GLY A 188 21.93 14.59 15.67
CA GLY A 188 21.80 14.68 14.22
C GLY A 188 22.89 15.54 13.58
N ILE A 189 23.23 16.69 14.19
CA ILE A 189 24.30 17.57 13.72
C ILE A 189 25.69 16.96 13.98
N GLU A 190 25.94 16.43 15.17
CA GLU A 190 27.26 15.95 15.59
C GLU A 190 27.72 14.68 14.90
N THR A 191 26.77 13.82 14.55
CA THR A 191 27.06 12.55 13.91
C THR A 191 26.95 12.65 12.39
N GLY A 192 26.24 13.67 11.88
CA GLY A 192 25.82 13.72 10.48
C GLY A 192 24.66 12.78 10.16
N ALA A 193 24.05 12.14 11.16
CA ALA A 193 22.91 11.25 10.93
C ALA A 193 21.66 11.99 10.44
N ALA A 194 21.61 13.32 10.60
CA ALA A 194 20.55 14.15 10.04
C ALA A 194 20.71 14.44 8.54
N ASP A 195 21.88 14.18 7.93
CA ASP A 195 22.10 14.30 6.48
C ASP A 195 21.52 13.06 5.78
N ASN A 196 20.28 13.19 5.29
CA ASN A 196 19.51 12.08 4.74
C ASN A 196 19.82 11.87 3.25
N ASP A 197 20.07 12.94 2.50
CA ASP A 197 20.41 12.85 1.07
C ASP A 197 21.90 12.60 0.81
N SER A 198 22.72 12.64 1.86
CA SER A 198 24.16 12.39 1.86
C SER A 198 24.95 13.37 0.99
N ASP A 199 24.46 14.60 0.86
CA ASP A 199 25.17 15.67 0.13
C ASP A 199 26.25 16.38 1.00
N GLY A 200 26.39 15.97 2.26
CA GLY A 200 27.33 16.54 3.24
C GLY A 200 26.82 17.81 3.92
N LYS A 201 25.57 18.19 3.66
CA LYS A 201 24.89 19.34 4.25
C LYS A 201 23.75 18.86 5.13
N ILE A 202 23.43 19.66 6.15
CA ILE A 202 22.29 19.40 7.02
C ILE A 202 21.36 20.60 6.90
N HIS A 203 20.32 20.42 6.09
CA HIS A 203 19.23 21.37 5.97
C HIS A 203 18.28 21.26 7.16
N ILE A 204 17.62 22.37 7.51
CA ILE A 204 16.76 22.43 8.70
C ILE A 204 15.62 21.40 8.68
N GLN A 205 15.12 21.05 7.49
CA GLN A 205 14.08 20.04 7.31
C GLN A 205 14.59 18.63 7.63
N GLU A 206 15.80 18.29 7.18
CA GLU A 206 16.40 16.99 7.42
C GLU A 206 16.70 16.80 8.91
N LEU A 207 17.23 17.85 9.54
CA LEU A 207 17.44 17.89 10.98
C LEU A 207 16.14 17.70 11.76
N HIS A 208 15.08 18.42 11.37
CA HIS A 208 13.76 18.26 11.99
C HIS A 208 13.20 16.85 11.77
N ALA A 209 13.29 16.30 10.56
CA ALA A 209 12.78 14.97 10.23
C ALA A 209 13.50 13.89 11.04
N TYR A 210 14.82 13.97 11.13
CA TYR A 210 15.64 13.07 11.95
C TYR A 210 15.24 13.13 13.43
N ALA A 211 15.21 14.34 14.01
CA ALA A 211 14.87 14.51 15.42
C ALA A 211 13.43 14.05 15.71
N LYS A 212 12.47 14.35 14.82
CA LYS A 212 11.08 13.90 14.93
C LYS A 212 10.97 12.37 14.96
N ALA A 213 11.64 11.68 14.03
CA ALA A 213 11.62 10.23 13.97
C ALA A 213 12.20 9.59 15.26
N LYS A 214 13.34 10.10 15.74
CA LYS A 214 13.99 9.59 16.96
C LYS A 214 13.17 9.88 18.23
N VAL A 215 12.64 11.10 18.36
CA VAL A 215 11.73 11.45 19.47
C VAL A 215 10.51 10.54 19.48
N GLN A 216 9.88 10.31 18.32
CA GLN A 216 8.69 9.47 18.22
C GLN A 216 8.97 7.99 18.48
N ALA A 217 10.18 7.51 18.18
CA ALA A 217 10.60 6.15 18.51
C ALA A 217 10.75 5.94 20.03
N VAL A 218 11.21 6.95 20.78
CA VAL A 218 11.33 6.87 22.25
C VAL A 218 10.03 7.24 22.97
N LYS A 219 9.27 8.20 22.42
CA LYS A 219 8.00 8.68 22.97
C LYS A 219 7.00 8.96 21.83
N PRO A 220 6.19 7.97 21.44
CA PRO A 220 5.23 8.09 20.33
C PRO A 220 4.22 9.24 20.47
N ASN A 221 3.91 9.65 21.70
CA ASN A 221 2.97 10.73 21.99
C ASN A 221 3.56 12.15 21.82
N MET A 222 4.89 12.28 21.78
CA MET A 222 5.56 13.55 21.53
C MET A 222 5.62 13.78 20.02
N LYS A 223 4.98 14.85 19.53
CA LYS A 223 4.89 15.16 18.10
C LYS A 223 5.59 16.49 17.79
N PRO A 224 6.92 16.49 17.57
CA PRO A 224 7.59 17.67 17.06
C PRO A 224 6.97 18.14 15.74
N ASP A 225 6.92 19.45 15.56
CA ASP A 225 6.30 20.08 14.39
C ASP A 225 7.19 21.18 13.79
N ILE A 226 7.01 21.42 12.50
CA ILE A 226 7.77 22.40 11.72
C ILE A 226 6.81 23.26 10.89
N ILE A 227 6.95 24.57 11.03
CA ILE A 227 6.18 25.55 10.25
C ILE A 227 7.12 26.17 9.22
N LEU A 228 6.74 26.03 7.96
CA LEU A 228 7.48 26.49 6.78
C LEU A 228 6.62 27.46 5.96
N ASP A 229 7.27 28.42 5.30
CA ASP A 229 6.66 29.22 4.23
C ASP A 229 7.29 28.91 2.86
N LYS A 230 6.61 29.27 1.76
CA LYS A 230 6.85 28.88 0.36
C LYS A 230 8.25 29.17 -0.21
N GLU A 231 9.13 29.90 0.49
CA GLU A 231 10.53 30.14 0.09
C GLU A 231 11.56 29.58 1.09
N ALA A 232 11.14 29.01 2.22
CA ALA A 232 12.03 28.55 3.30
C ALA A 232 12.60 27.13 3.08
N TYR A 233 12.52 26.59 1.85
CA TYR A 233 12.70 25.17 1.59
C TYR A 233 14.12 24.65 1.89
N ASN A 234 15.18 25.48 1.82
CA ASN A 234 16.57 25.01 1.87
C ASN A 234 17.49 25.82 2.79
N ILE A 235 17.08 26.20 4.01
CA ILE A 235 18.02 26.84 4.96
C ILE A 235 19.07 25.81 5.40
N LEU A 236 20.31 26.00 4.93
CA LEU A 236 21.48 25.25 5.36
C LEU A 236 21.89 25.65 6.78
N LEU A 237 21.79 24.72 7.73
CA LEU A 237 22.13 24.97 9.13
C LEU A 237 23.57 24.57 9.45
N ALA A 238 23.95 23.33 9.13
CA ALA A 238 25.26 22.76 9.47
C ALA A 238 25.79 21.88 8.32
N TYR A 239 27.05 21.50 8.40
CA TYR A 239 27.66 20.48 7.54
C TYR A 239 27.78 19.17 8.30
N ALA A 240 27.51 18.06 7.61
CA ALA A 240 27.73 16.75 8.18
C ALA A 240 29.24 16.50 8.35
N PRO A 241 29.69 16.01 9.51
CA PRO A 241 31.09 15.64 9.69
C PRO A 241 31.45 14.53 8.71
N LYS A 242 32.61 14.64 8.06
CA LYS A 242 33.22 13.53 7.32
C LYS A 242 33.73 12.49 8.32
N ASN A 243 32.83 11.62 8.79
CA ASN A 243 33.15 10.53 9.69
C ASN A 243 33.17 9.21 8.90
N PRO A 244 34.35 8.62 8.66
CA PRO A 244 34.48 7.37 7.92
C PRO A 244 33.64 6.23 8.53
N GLU A 245 33.52 6.18 9.86
CA GLU A 245 32.71 5.16 10.56
C GLU A 245 31.21 5.33 10.31
N VAL A 246 30.71 6.56 10.21
CA VAL A 246 29.31 6.85 9.88
C VAL A 246 29.02 6.51 8.42
N GLU A 247 29.95 6.86 7.52
CA GLU A 247 29.85 6.50 6.10
C GLU A 247 29.84 4.97 5.93
N TYR A 248 30.68 4.26 6.68
CA TYR A 248 30.69 2.81 6.70
C TYR A 248 29.41 2.21 7.27
N ARG A 249 28.91 2.75 8.39
CA ARG A 249 27.65 2.34 9.00
C ARG A 249 26.48 2.49 8.03
N LYS A 250 26.38 3.62 7.31
CA LYS A 250 25.37 3.86 6.28
C LYS A 250 25.44 2.81 5.16
N LEU A 251 26.64 2.46 4.70
CA LEU A 251 26.81 1.39 3.71
C LEU A 251 26.37 0.03 4.24
N VAL A 252 26.68 -0.28 5.51
CA VAL A 252 26.23 -1.53 6.16
C VAL A 252 24.70 -1.57 6.24
N GLU A 253 24.07 -0.47 6.64
CA GLU A 253 22.60 -0.33 6.70
C GLU A 253 21.98 -0.49 5.30
N GLN A 254 22.51 0.20 4.29
CA GLN A 254 22.03 0.14 2.90
C GLN A 254 22.08 -1.28 2.32
N TYR A 255 23.15 -2.02 2.63
CA TYR A 255 23.33 -3.37 2.11
C TYR A 255 22.69 -4.47 2.97
N THR A 256 22.14 -4.11 4.14
CA THR A 256 21.42 -5.03 5.01
C THR A 256 19.99 -5.21 4.48
N GLN A 257 19.61 -6.44 4.16
CA GLN A 257 18.23 -6.78 3.79
C GLN A 257 17.71 -7.82 4.79
N ASN A 258 16.58 -7.53 5.44
CA ASN A 258 15.96 -8.41 6.45
C ASN A 258 16.91 -8.85 7.59
N GLY A 259 17.88 -8.01 7.96
CA GLY A 259 18.86 -8.34 9.00
C GLY A 259 20.00 -9.25 8.55
N GLU A 260 20.18 -9.45 7.24
CA GLU A 260 21.28 -10.21 6.67
C GLU A 260 22.09 -9.39 5.64
N LEU A 261 23.40 -9.64 5.61
CA LEU A 261 24.31 -9.12 4.59
C LEU A 261 24.61 -10.22 3.58
N LYS A 262 24.18 -10.02 2.32
CA LYS A 262 24.51 -10.94 1.22
C LYS A 262 26.02 -11.02 1.00
N LYS A 263 26.50 -12.15 0.49
CA LYS A 263 27.94 -12.36 0.22
C LYS A 263 28.58 -11.26 -0.63
N VAL A 264 27.84 -10.72 -1.61
CA VAL A 264 28.29 -9.61 -2.46
C VAL A 264 28.41 -8.30 -1.66
N ALA A 265 27.48 -8.02 -0.75
CA ALA A 265 27.54 -6.86 0.14
C ALA A 265 28.76 -6.92 1.06
N ILE A 266 29.08 -8.09 1.60
CA ILE A 266 30.27 -8.29 2.45
C ILE A 266 31.55 -7.95 1.68
N LEU A 267 31.64 -8.35 0.41
CA LEU A 267 32.79 -8.02 -0.44
C LEU A 267 32.91 -6.51 -0.68
N VAL A 268 31.81 -5.83 -1.00
CA VAL A 268 31.80 -4.37 -1.21
C VAL A 268 32.18 -3.63 0.06
N LEU A 269 31.61 -4.02 1.21
CA LEU A 269 31.94 -3.46 2.52
C LEU A 269 33.40 -3.70 2.91
N THR A 270 34.00 -4.82 2.51
CA THR A 270 35.42 -5.10 2.78
C THR A 270 36.33 -4.12 2.05
N GLU A 271 36.04 -3.79 0.80
CA GLU A 271 36.82 -2.81 0.03
C GLU A 271 36.56 -1.37 0.50
N LYS A 272 35.29 -1.01 0.78
CA LYS A 272 34.94 0.31 1.30
C LYS A 272 35.59 0.60 2.66
N ARG A 273 35.67 -0.39 3.54
CA ARG A 273 36.42 -0.29 4.81
C ARG A 273 37.86 0.17 4.59
N LYS A 274 38.57 -0.42 3.62
CA LYS A 274 39.97 -0.08 3.30
C LYS A 274 40.07 1.35 2.77
N THR A 275 39.17 1.77 1.89
CA THR A 275 39.13 3.14 1.35
C THR A 275 38.86 4.17 2.44
N LEU A 276 38.03 3.82 3.43
CA LEU A 276 37.67 4.68 4.55
C LEU A 276 38.67 4.63 5.72
N GLY A 277 39.70 3.77 5.65
CA GLY A 277 40.73 3.66 6.69
C GLY A 277 40.25 3.05 8.02
N ILE A 278 39.17 2.25 8.00
CA ILE A 278 38.55 1.69 9.20
C ILE A 278 39.20 0.35 9.55
N THR A 279 39.48 0.13 10.84
CA THR A 279 40.06 -1.14 11.31
C THR A 279 39.02 -2.27 11.22
N ASP A 280 39.48 -3.52 11.12
CA ASP A 280 38.58 -4.68 11.07
C ASP A 280 37.70 -4.77 12.33
N ALA A 281 38.26 -4.45 13.50
CA ALA A 281 37.53 -4.45 14.76
C ALA A 281 36.37 -3.44 14.79
N VAL A 282 36.61 -2.21 14.31
CA VAL A 282 35.58 -1.17 14.25
C VAL A 282 34.51 -1.52 13.22
N ALA A 283 34.91 -2.05 12.06
CA ALA A 283 33.97 -2.47 11.03
C ALA A 283 33.05 -3.62 11.50
N GLU A 284 33.59 -4.60 12.23
CA GLU A 284 32.79 -5.68 12.79
C GLU A 284 31.87 -5.22 13.92
N GLU A 285 32.32 -4.29 14.78
CA GLU A 285 31.43 -3.73 15.81
C GLU A 285 30.30 -2.91 15.17
N ILE A 286 30.58 -2.11 14.13
CA ILE A 286 29.53 -1.38 13.38
C ILE A 286 28.54 -2.36 12.74
N LYS A 287 29.01 -3.44 12.09
CA LYS A 287 28.11 -4.46 11.54
C LYS A 287 27.27 -5.11 12.62
N LYS A 288 27.88 -5.46 13.75
CA LYS A 288 27.18 -6.06 14.89
C LYS A 288 26.12 -5.11 15.42
N GLU A 289 26.44 -3.84 15.65
CA GLU A 289 25.50 -2.82 16.10
C GLU A 289 24.35 -2.59 15.12
N VAL A 290 24.61 -2.53 13.81
CA VAL A 290 23.57 -2.37 12.78
C VAL A 290 22.65 -3.58 12.71
N LEU A 291 23.19 -4.79 12.91
CA LEU A 291 22.42 -6.04 12.84
C LEU A 291 21.73 -6.39 14.17
N GLU A 292 22.15 -5.81 15.29
CA GLU A 292 21.63 -6.13 16.63
C GLU A 292 20.13 -5.85 16.80
N PRO A 293 19.55 -4.73 16.30
CA PRO A 293 18.10 -4.52 16.33
C PRO A 293 17.32 -5.62 15.59
N PHE A 294 17.85 -6.12 14.47
CA PHE A 294 17.22 -7.20 13.71
C PHE A 294 17.29 -8.53 14.45
N ARG A 295 18.45 -8.86 15.05
CA ARG A 295 18.61 -10.06 15.89
C ARG A 295 17.69 -10.03 17.09
N ARG A 296 17.63 -8.90 17.80
CA ARG A 296 16.76 -8.72 18.95
C ARG A 296 15.29 -8.84 18.56
N ARG A 297 14.89 -8.27 17.41
CA ARG A 297 13.55 -8.40 16.86
C ARG A 297 13.19 -9.86 16.55
N LEU A 298 14.11 -10.64 15.95
CA LEU A 298 13.89 -12.06 15.68
C LEU A 298 13.73 -12.88 16.97
N VAL A 299 14.58 -12.65 17.97
CA VAL A 299 14.47 -13.29 19.29
C VAL A 299 13.14 -12.94 19.96
N ASN A 300 12.78 -11.66 19.97
CA ASN A 300 11.52 -11.20 20.54
C ASN A 300 10.32 -11.80 19.81
N LEU A 301 10.37 -11.89 18.48
CA LEU A 301 9.31 -12.52 17.68
C LEU A 301 9.15 -13.99 18.02
N GLN A 302 10.26 -14.70 18.22
CA GLN A 302 10.24 -16.11 18.64
C GLN A 302 9.70 -16.28 20.06
N SER A 303 10.08 -15.41 21.00
CA SER A 303 9.51 -15.41 22.35
C SER A 303 8.01 -15.13 22.33
N TYR A 304 7.56 -14.15 21.54
CA TYR A 304 6.13 -13.88 21.36
C TYR A 304 5.39 -15.07 20.79
N LYS A 305 5.93 -15.69 19.73
CA LYS A 305 5.37 -16.89 19.09
C LYS A 305 5.16 -18.01 20.11
N GLN A 306 6.15 -18.25 20.96
CA GLN A 306 6.07 -19.29 21.99
C GLN A 306 4.97 -18.99 23.02
N TYR A 307 5.00 -17.82 23.66
CA TYR A 307 4.02 -17.45 24.68
C TYR A 307 2.59 -17.40 24.13
N PHE A 308 2.42 -16.85 22.92
CA PHE A 308 1.12 -16.81 22.27
C PHE A 308 0.59 -18.21 21.98
N ALA A 309 1.45 -19.14 21.54
CA ALA A 309 1.07 -20.54 21.34
C ALA A 309 0.64 -21.22 22.65
N GLU A 310 1.38 -21.00 23.74
CA GLU A 310 1.07 -21.55 25.07
C GLU A 310 -0.31 -21.04 25.58
N GLU A 311 -0.60 -19.75 25.44
CA GLU A 311 -1.89 -19.17 25.84
C GLU A 311 -3.04 -19.70 24.97
N VAL A 312 -2.88 -19.76 23.65
CA VAL A 312 -3.88 -20.33 22.72
C VAL A 312 -4.10 -21.83 23.00
N GLU A 313 -3.06 -22.55 23.43
CA GLU A 313 -3.19 -23.95 23.78
C GLU A 313 -4.05 -24.14 25.04
N GLN A 314 -3.82 -23.31 26.06
CA GLN A 314 -4.54 -23.33 27.34
C GLN A 314 -5.98 -22.85 27.22
N GLN A 315 -6.23 -21.77 26.45
CA GLN A 315 -7.55 -21.17 26.32
C GLN A 315 -7.77 -20.60 24.91
N TYR A 316 -8.77 -21.12 24.20
CA TYR A 316 -9.19 -20.57 22.91
C TYR A 316 -10.72 -20.63 22.74
N PRO A 317 -11.40 -19.53 22.35
CA PRO A 317 -10.85 -18.20 22.04
C PRO A 317 -10.29 -17.50 23.29
N LEU A 318 -9.25 -16.68 23.07
CA LEU A 318 -8.63 -15.90 24.14
C LEU A 318 -9.62 -14.87 24.67
N ASN A 319 -9.65 -14.67 26.00
CA ASN A 319 -10.51 -13.67 26.63
C ASN A 319 -9.88 -12.26 26.53
N GLU A 320 -10.69 -11.21 26.76
CA GLU A 320 -10.23 -9.82 26.64
C GLU A 320 -9.05 -9.47 27.55
N GLN A 321 -8.98 -10.06 28.75
CA GLN A 321 -7.90 -9.82 29.70
C GLN A 321 -6.59 -10.42 29.20
N THR A 322 -6.61 -11.65 28.68
CA THR A 322 -5.44 -12.30 28.07
C THR A 322 -5.00 -11.58 26.79
N LEU A 323 -5.95 -11.14 25.95
CA LEU A 323 -5.63 -10.34 24.75
C LEU A 323 -4.97 -9.01 25.11
N LYS A 324 -5.41 -8.36 26.19
CA LYS A 324 -4.76 -7.16 26.70
C LYS A 324 -3.35 -7.44 27.22
N ILE A 325 -3.16 -8.49 28.01
CA ILE A 325 -1.83 -8.89 28.52
C ILE A 325 -0.87 -9.22 27.36
N LEU A 326 -1.34 -9.95 26.34
CA LEU A 326 -0.53 -10.27 25.16
C LEU A 326 -0.19 -9.02 24.34
N LYS A 327 -1.13 -8.07 24.24
CA LYS A 327 -0.88 -6.77 23.62
C LYS A 327 0.18 -5.97 24.38
N ASP A 328 0.07 -5.90 25.70
CA ASP A 328 1.02 -5.19 26.56
C ASP A 328 2.39 -5.90 26.53
N TYR A 329 2.45 -7.23 26.54
CA TYR A 329 3.69 -8.00 26.38
C TYR A 329 4.35 -7.76 25.01
N ARG A 330 3.56 -7.77 23.93
CA ARG A 330 4.04 -7.50 22.57
C ARG A 330 4.61 -6.08 22.44
N GLN A 331 3.89 -5.08 22.92
CA GLN A 331 4.19 -3.67 22.69
C GLN A 331 5.19 -3.13 23.73
N ASP A 332 4.93 -3.35 25.01
CA ASP A 332 5.67 -2.71 26.11
C ASP A 332 6.90 -3.52 26.53
N VAL A 333 6.88 -4.85 26.37
CA VAL A 333 7.99 -5.73 26.76
C VAL A 333 8.87 -6.10 25.57
N LEU A 334 8.27 -6.49 24.44
CA LEU A 334 8.99 -7.00 23.27
C LEU A 334 9.21 -5.96 22.16
N GLY A 335 8.49 -4.82 22.19
CA GLY A 335 8.63 -3.75 21.19
C GLY A 335 8.29 -4.17 19.76
N LEU A 336 7.43 -5.18 19.59
CA LEU A 336 6.99 -5.67 18.27
C LEU A 336 5.74 -4.92 17.79
N ARG A 337 5.66 -4.67 16.49
CA ARG A 337 4.50 -4.06 15.83
C ARG A 337 3.45 -5.14 15.50
N ASN A 338 2.20 -4.72 15.29
CA ASN A 338 1.12 -5.65 14.94
C ASN A 338 1.42 -6.45 13.67
N GLU A 339 1.99 -5.78 12.66
CA GLU A 339 2.40 -6.40 11.40
C GLU A 339 3.44 -7.51 11.59
N ASP A 340 4.30 -7.39 12.61
CA ASP A 340 5.41 -8.31 12.85
C ASP A 340 4.90 -9.68 13.32
N VAL A 341 3.75 -9.71 14.00
CA VAL A 341 3.20 -10.92 14.63
C VAL A 341 1.94 -11.45 13.94
N ALA A 342 1.29 -10.65 13.10
CA ALA A 342 -0.01 -10.97 12.50
C ALA A 342 -0.02 -12.33 11.79
N SER A 343 1.01 -12.63 11.00
CA SER A 343 1.13 -13.92 10.30
C SER A 343 1.26 -15.10 11.28
N THR A 344 2.01 -14.90 12.37
CA THR A 344 2.25 -15.93 13.39
C THR A 344 1.00 -16.18 14.26
N GLU A 345 0.29 -15.10 14.64
CA GLU A 345 -0.97 -15.22 15.39
C GLU A 345 -2.03 -15.95 14.56
N LEU A 346 -2.16 -15.61 13.28
CA LEU A 346 -3.07 -16.28 12.34
C LEU A 346 -2.71 -17.75 12.14
N GLU A 347 -1.41 -18.08 12.01
CA GLU A 347 -0.94 -19.46 11.89
C GLU A 347 -1.34 -20.29 13.13
N ILE A 348 -1.05 -19.81 14.33
CA ILE A 348 -1.31 -20.55 15.59
C ILE A 348 -2.82 -20.71 15.84
N THR A 349 -3.60 -19.65 15.64
CA THR A 349 -5.05 -19.67 15.89
C THR A 349 -5.80 -20.55 14.89
N SER A 350 -5.42 -20.51 13.61
CA SER A 350 -6.03 -21.36 12.58
C SER A 350 -5.81 -22.86 12.82
N VAL A 351 -4.63 -23.27 13.32
CA VAL A 351 -4.37 -24.68 13.69
C VAL A 351 -5.29 -25.15 14.82
N LYS A 352 -5.57 -24.28 15.81
CA LYS A 352 -6.45 -24.62 16.95
C LYS A 352 -7.92 -24.69 16.52
N GLU A 353 -8.36 -23.81 15.63
CA GLU A 353 -9.71 -23.85 15.03
C GLU A 353 -9.96 -25.12 14.24
N THR A 354 -9.00 -25.53 13.40
CA THR A 354 -9.08 -26.77 12.62
C THR A 354 -9.20 -28.00 13.53
N LYS A 355 -8.43 -28.09 14.62
CA LYS A 355 -8.53 -29.20 15.59
C LYS A 355 -9.87 -29.24 16.34
N LYS A 356 -10.53 -28.09 16.54
CA LYS A 356 -11.85 -28.02 17.18
C LYS A 356 -12.97 -28.52 16.26
N LEU A 357 -12.81 -28.36 14.95
CA LEU A 357 -13.81 -28.71 13.92
C LEU A 357 -13.70 -30.16 13.41
N GLN A 358 -12.54 -30.81 13.59
CA GLN A 358 -12.29 -32.19 13.16
C GLN A 358 -13.35 -33.23 13.59
N PRO A 359 -13.83 -33.26 14.84
CA PRO A 359 -14.83 -34.26 15.26
C PRO A 359 -16.19 -34.10 14.57
N GLN A 360 -16.59 -32.85 14.26
CA GLN A 360 -17.84 -32.57 13.56
C GLN A 360 -17.75 -32.90 12.06
N GLN A 361 -16.59 -32.65 11.46
CA GLN A 361 -16.33 -32.95 10.05
C GLN A 361 -16.24 -34.45 9.78
N GLU A 362 -15.63 -35.23 10.69
CA GLU A 362 -15.63 -36.70 10.58
C GLU A 362 -17.05 -37.27 10.67
N GLN A 363 -17.88 -36.77 11.58
CA GLN A 363 -19.26 -37.25 11.73
C GLN A 363 -20.16 -36.88 10.54
N GLN A 364 -19.93 -35.72 9.92
CA GLN A 364 -20.57 -35.33 8.67
C GLN A 364 -20.09 -36.16 7.47
N ALA A 365 -18.80 -36.48 7.40
CA ALA A 365 -18.23 -37.31 6.34
C ALA A 365 -18.80 -38.74 6.38
N THR A 366 -18.94 -39.35 7.55
CA THR A 366 -19.54 -40.69 7.69
C THR A 366 -21.02 -40.69 7.30
N THR A 367 -21.74 -39.61 7.59
CA THR A 367 -23.15 -39.44 7.21
C THR A 367 -23.30 -39.28 5.70
N LYS A 368 -22.40 -38.51 5.07
CA LYS A 368 -22.38 -38.27 3.62
C LYS A 368 -22.01 -39.54 2.85
N LEU A 369 -21.06 -40.33 3.35
CA LEU A 369 -20.67 -41.61 2.75
C LEU A 369 -21.83 -42.61 2.76
N ARG A 370 -22.58 -42.68 3.88
CA ARG A 370 -23.77 -43.55 3.99
C ARG A 370 -24.89 -43.14 3.03
N LEU A 371 -25.15 -41.84 2.87
CA LEU A 371 -26.11 -41.31 1.90
C LEU A 371 -25.68 -41.59 0.46
N GLN A 372 -24.37 -41.54 0.19
CA GLN A 372 -23.80 -41.84 -1.12
C GLN A 372 -23.96 -43.33 -1.48
N GLU A 373 -23.68 -44.25 -0.54
CA GLU A 373 -23.90 -45.69 -0.75
C GLU A 373 -25.38 -46.03 -1.00
N GLU A 374 -26.31 -45.39 -0.28
CA GLU A 374 -27.75 -45.53 -0.49
C GLU A 374 -28.19 -44.98 -1.86
N THR A 375 -27.60 -43.87 -2.30
CA THR A 375 -27.88 -43.26 -3.62
C THR A 375 -27.34 -44.13 -4.76
N GLU A 376 -26.13 -44.66 -4.64
CA GLU A 376 -25.53 -45.57 -5.62
C GLU A 376 -26.25 -46.92 -5.69
N ALA A 377 -26.83 -47.40 -4.59
CA ALA A 377 -27.68 -48.59 -4.59
C ALA A 377 -28.99 -48.33 -5.36
N LEU A 378 -29.61 -47.16 -5.15
CA LEU A 378 -30.82 -46.76 -5.86
C LEU A 378 -30.56 -46.56 -7.37
N GLN A 379 -29.41 -45.99 -7.72
CA GLN A 379 -29.00 -45.77 -9.11
C GLN A 379 -28.72 -47.07 -9.84
N ARG A 380 -28.06 -48.05 -9.19
CA ARG A 380 -27.90 -49.41 -9.72
C ARG A 380 -29.24 -50.13 -9.95
N GLN A 381 -30.23 -49.90 -9.09
CA GLN A 381 -31.57 -50.44 -9.26
C GLN A 381 -32.29 -49.82 -10.46
N GLN A 382 -32.14 -48.50 -10.66
CA GLN A 382 -32.68 -47.79 -11.83
C GLN A 382 -31.99 -48.21 -13.14
N GLU A 383 -30.67 -48.42 -13.12
CA GLU A 383 -29.90 -48.92 -14.28
C GLU A 383 -30.31 -50.35 -14.66
N GLN A 384 -30.56 -51.24 -13.70
CA GLN A 384 -31.11 -52.57 -13.99
C GLN A 384 -32.50 -52.50 -14.62
N GLN A 385 -33.35 -51.57 -14.16
CA GLN A 385 -34.67 -51.33 -14.76
C GLN A 385 -34.55 -50.76 -16.19
N ALA A 386 -33.63 -49.82 -16.42
CA ALA A 386 -33.36 -49.25 -17.72
C ALA A 386 -32.79 -50.28 -18.71
N THR A 387 -31.87 -51.15 -18.26
CA THR A 387 -31.27 -52.23 -19.07
C THR A 387 -32.30 -53.28 -19.47
N THR A 388 -33.24 -53.59 -18.57
CA THR A 388 -34.37 -54.49 -18.87
C THR A 388 -35.33 -53.89 -19.90
N LYS A 389 -35.52 -52.56 -19.85
CA LYS A 389 -36.35 -51.81 -20.80
C LYS A 389 -35.67 -51.68 -22.17
N LEU A 390 -34.36 -51.51 -22.21
CA LEU A 390 -33.54 -51.48 -23.43
C LEU A 390 -33.58 -52.84 -24.15
N ARG A 391 -33.50 -53.95 -23.40
CA ARG A 391 -33.54 -55.31 -23.95
C ARG A 391 -34.88 -55.65 -24.63
N LEU A 392 -35.99 -55.08 -24.12
CA LEU A 392 -37.32 -55.15 -24.75
C LEU A 392 -37.43 -54.26 -25.99
N GLN A 393 -36.69 -53.15 -26.01
CA GLN A 393 -36.66 -52.22 -27.13
C GLN A 393 -35.79 -52.74 -28.30
N GLU A 394 -34.67 -53.40 -27.99
CA GLU A 394 -33.77 -54.07 -28.95
C GLU A 394 -34.45 -55.25 -29.67
N GLU A 395 -35.35 -55.99 -29.00
CA GLU A 395 -36.19 -57.01 -29.66
C GLU A 395 -37.20 -56.41 -30.65
N THR A 396 -37.55 -55.13 -30.49
CA THR A 396 -38.49 -54.41 -31.35
C THR A 396 -37.78 -53.74 -32.54
N GLU A 397 -36.52 -53.33 -32.35
CA GLU A 397 -35.70 -52.66 -33.36
C GLU A 397 -34.91 -53.63 -34.27
N ALA A 398 -34.93 -54.94 -33.97
CA ALA A 398 -34.42 -56.02 -34.82
C ALA A 398 -35.25 -56.28 -36.11
N LEU A 399 -36.20 -55.40 -36.45
CA LEU A 399 -37.08 -55.52 -37.60
C LEU A 399 -37.19 -54.20 -38.40
N GLN A 400 -36.07 -53.51 -38.65
CA GLN A 400 -35.91 -52.65 -39.84
C GLN A 400 -34.47 -52.16 -39.98
N GLY A 401 -33.72 -52.81 -40.84
CA GLY A 401 -32.42 -52.32 -41.29
C GLY A 401 -32.56 -51.25 -42.37
N GLN A 402 -31.66 -50.27 -42.40
CA GLN A 402 -30.48 -50.31 -43.27
C GLN A 402 -29.80 -48.94 -43.38
N GLN A 403 -28.48 -48.98 -43.21
CA GLN A 403 -27.44 -48.21 -43.92
C GLN A 403 -27.43 -46.68 -43.71
N GLY A 404 -26.42 -46.12 -43.04
CA GLY A 404 -24.99 -46.29 -43.33
C GLY A 404 -24.44 -45.24 -44.30
N GLN A 405 -25.28 -44.33 -44.81
CA GLN A 405 -24.85 -43.17 -45.62
C GLN A 405 -25.46 -41.83 -45.15
N ARG A 406 -26.21 -41.81 -44.05
CA ARG A 406 -26.85 -40.58 -43.53
C ARG A 406 -25.95 -39.68 -42.68
N VAL A 407 -24.94 -40.21 -42.01
CA VAL A 407 -24.19 -39.47 -40.98
C VAL A 407 -23.33 -38.32 -41.53
N ALA A 408 -22.84 -38.43 -42.77
CA ALA A 408 -22.01 -37.38 -43.39
C ALA A 408 -22.83 -36.24 -44.03
N GLU A 409 -24.06 -36.54 -44.50
CA GLU A 409 -25.00 -35.53 -45.01
C GLU A 409 -25.76 -34.86 -43.85
N GLU A 410 -26.08 -35.60 -42.77
CA GLU A 410 -26.70 -35.07 -41.54
C GLU A 410 -25.78 -34.09 -40.81
N LEU A 411 -24.46 -34.31 -40.78
CA LEU A 411 -23.52 -33.34 -40.19
C LEU A 411 -23.45 -32.03 -41.01
N ARG A 412 -23.55 -32.12 -42.34
CA ARG A 412 -23.56 -30.96 -43.25
C ARG A 412 -24.89 -30.21 -43.15
N LEU A 413 -26.00 -30.92 -43.01
CA LEU A 413 -27.33 -30.35 -42.79
C LEU A 413 -27.50 -29.82 -41.36
N GLN A 414 -26.79 -30.35 -40.35
CA GLN A 414 -26.71 -29.75 -39.00
C GLN A 414 -25.95 -28.43 -39.02
N GLN A 415 -24.85 -28.33 -39.78
CA GLN A 415 -24.14 -27.07 -40.00
C GLN A 415 -24.95 -26.04 -40.80
N GLU A 416 -25.87 -26.48 -41.67
CA GLU A 416 -26.85 -25.61 -42.34
C GLU A 416 -28.11 -25.32 -41.50
N ALA A 417 -28.40 -26.12 -40.47
CA ALA A 417 -29.50 -25.91 -39.51
C ALA A 417 -29.12 -25.00 -38.33
N GLU A 418 -27.85 -24.98 -37.91
CA GLU A 418 -27.31 -23.94 -37.00
C GLU A 418 -27.37 -22.53 -37.64
N ARG A 419 -27.50 -22.47 -38.97
CA ARG A 419 -27.60 -21.23 -39.76
C ARG A 419 -28.87 -20.42 -39.52
N ASN A 420 -29.85 -20.93 -38.75
CA ASN A 420 -31.19 -20.33 -38.66
C ASN A 420 -31.83 -20.31 -37.26
N GLN A 421 -31.03 -20.28 -36.19
CA GLN A 421 -31.56 -20.12 -34.83
C GLN A 421 -31.06 -18.88 -34.06
N PHE A 422 -29.96 -18.23 -34.48
CA PHE A 422 -29.33 -17.16 -33.65
C PHE A 422 -28.88 -15.88 -34.39
N GLY A 423 -29.03 -15.76 -35.72
CA GLY A 423 -28.88 -14.47 -36.42
C GLY A 423 -27.45 -13.87 -36.56
N TYR A 424 -26.38 -14.55 -36.11
CA TYR A 424 -25.00 -14.07 -36.26
C TYR A 424 -24.27 -14.70 -37.45
N GLN A 425 -23.65 -13.87 -38.30
CA GLN A 425 -22.64 -14.35 -39.25
C GLN A 425 -21.28 -14.40 -38.55
N LEU A 426 -20.98 -15.53 -37.89
CA LEU A 426 -19.69 -15.74 -37.24
C LEU A 426 -18.58 -15.82 -38.29
N LYS A 427 -17.52 -15.05 -38.05
CA LYS A 427 -16.26 -15.08 -38.82
C LYS A 427 -15.23 -15.87 -38.03
N THR A 428 -14.28 -16.49 -38.74
CA THR A 428 -13.09 -17.08 -38.13
C THR A 428 -11.96 -16.07 -38.11
N PHE A 429 -11.17 -16.05 -37.04
CA PHE A 429 -9.90 -15.34 -36.99
C PHE A 429 -8.80 -16.25 -36.45
N GLU A 430 -7.58 -16.04 -36.94
CA GLU A 430 -6.38 -16.74 -36.48
C GLU A 430 -5.65 -15.85 -35.46
N PHE A 431 -5.05 -16.47 -34.45
CA PHE A 431 -4.27 -15.81 -33.41
C PHE A 431 -3.21 -16.75 -32.83
N GLU A 432 -2.34 -16.22 -31.98
CA GLU A 432 -1.33 -17.00 -31.26
C GLU A 432 -1.59 -16.95 -29.76
N THR A 433 -1.48 -18.11 -29.11
CA THR A 433 -1.38 -18.23 -27.65
C THR A 433 0.04 -18.58 -27.24
N ALA A 434 0.47 -18.11 -26.07
CA ALA A 434 1.80 -18.38 -25.54
C ALA A 434 1.79 -19.53 -24.52
N GLU A 435 2.88 -20.28 -24.46
CA GLU A 435 3.24 -21.20 -23.38
C GLU A 435 4.63 -20.80 -22.84
N LEU A 436 4.71 -20.48 -21.55
CA LEU A 436 5.91 -20.12 -20.82
C LEU A 436 6.34 -21.29 -19.92
N SER A 437 7.54 -21.79 -20.18
CA SER A 437 8.16 -22.87 -19.39
C SER A 437 9.54 -22.46 -18.87
N LEU A 438 9.97 -23.09 -17.77
CA LEU A 438 11.32 -22.91 -17.22
C LEU A 438 12.14 -24.16 -17.54
N LYS A 439 13.05 -24.07 -18.52
CA LYS A 439 14.00 -25.17 -18.80
C LYS A 439 15.22 -25.05 -17.90
N SER A 440 15.68 -26.18 -17.39
CA SER A 440 17.01 -26.26 -16.75
C SER A 440 18.07 -26.39 -17.83
N GLN A 441 19.18 -25.66 -17.68
CA GLN A 441 20.41 -25.91 -18.43
C GLN A 441 21.55 -26.21 -17.46
N LEU A 442 22.50 -27.03 -17.93
CA LEU A 442 23.79 -27.41 -17.32
C LEU A 442 23.85 -27.35 -15.78
N LEU A 443 23.87 -28.52 -15.14
CA LEU A 443 23.97 -28.73 -13.69
C LEU A 443 22.79 -28.21 -12.84
N GLY A 444 21.68 -27.79 -13.45
CA GLY A 444 20.40 -27.57 -12.74
C GLY A 444 20.31 -26.30 -11.90
N LEU A 445 21.32 -25.43 -11.96
CA LEU A 445 21.44 -24.22 -11.12
C LEU A 445 20.82 -22.97 -11.76
N VAL A 446 20.55 -22.97 -13.08
CA VAL A 446 19.96 -21.83 -13.80
C VAL A 446 18.72 -22.29 -14.56
N ARG A 447 17.57 -21.69 -14.24
CA ARG A 447 16.31 -21.84 -14.98
C ARG A 447 16.14 -20.64 -15.91
N LYS A 448 16.07 -20.86 -17.22
CA LYS A 448 15.81 -19.80 -18.19
C LYS A 448 14.34 -19.88 -18.66
N PRO A 449 13.61 -18.76 -18.73
CA PRO A 449 12.28 -18.75 -19.33
C PRO A 449 12.37 -19.02 -20.84
N GLU A 450 11.45 -19.85 -21.34
CA GLU A 450 11.26 -20.14 -22.76
C GLU A 450 9.78 -19.96 -23.10
N ILE A 451 9.52 -19.11 -24.09
CA ILE A 451 8.19 -18.81 -24.60
C ILE A 451 8.00 -19.53 -25.93
N LYS A 452 6.93 -20.30 -26.04
CA LYS A 452 6.49 -20.96 -27.28
C LYS A 452 5.15 -20.37 -27.70
N TYR A 453 5.08 -19.92 -28.95
CA TYR A 453 3.83 -19.44 -29.56
C TYR A 453 3.14 -20.58 -30.30
N ILE A 454 1.81 -20.68 -30.13
CA ILE A 454 0.99 -21.75 -30.68
C ILE A 454 -0.14 -21.10 -31.49
N PRO A 455 -0.24 -21.38 -32.81
CA PRO A 455 -1.32 -20.88 -33.63
C PRO A 455 -2.65 -21.53 -33.23
N LYS A 456 -3.69 -20.71 -33.19
CA LYS A 456 -5.06 -21.08 -32.84
C LYS A 456 -6.03 -20.29 -33.71
N SER A 457 -7.27 -20.77 -33.78
CA SER A 457 -8.35 -20.06 -34.42
C SER A 457 -9.57 -19.97 -33.51
N GLY A 458 -10.33 -18.90 -33.66
CA GLY A 458 -11.53 -18.61 -32.89
C GLY A 458 -12.64 -18.12 -33.80
N LYS A 459 -13.87 -18.14 -33.30
CA LYS A 459 -15.03 -17.54 -33.96
C LYS A 459 -15.38 -16.22 -33.29
N TYR A 460 -15.81 -15.23 -34.07
CA TYR A 460 -16.23 -13.93 -33.55
C TYR A 460 -17.29 -13.29 -34.45
N PHE A 461 -18.04 -12.34 -33.90
CA PHE A 461 -18.79 -11.37 -34.70
C PHE A 461 -18.29 -9.95 -34.42
N THR A 462 -18.71 -8.99 -35.24
CA THR A 462 -18.39 -7.57 -35.06
C THR A 462 -19.67 -6.79 -34.82
N GLU A 463 -19.73 -6.04 -33.73
CA GLU A 463 -20.79 -5.06 -33.48
C GLU A 463 -20.37 -3.70 -34.04
N ASP A 464 -21.24 -3.06 -34.83
CA ASP A 464 -20.98 -1.73 -35.38
C ASP A 464 -21.40 -0.64 -34.39
N LEU A 465 -20.42 0.08 -33.85
CA LEU A 465 -20.69 1.19 -32.94
C LEU A 465 -21.02 2.48 -33.71
N GLY A 466 -20.68 2.54 -35.00
CA GLY A 466 -20.76 3.73 -35.86
C GLY A 466 -19.37 4.28 -36.21
N ASN A 467 -19.32 5.13 -37.24
CA ASN A 467 -18.10 5.79 -37.72
C ASN A 467 -16.95 4.82 -38.07
N GLY A 468 -17.27 3.59 -38.49
CA GLY A 468 -16.27 2.57 -38.81
C GLY A 468 -15.54 2.01 -37.59
N ILE A 469 -16.05 2.24 -36.37
CA ILE A 469 -15.54 1.67 -35.13
C ILE A 469 -16.39 0.46 -34.76
N PHE A 470 -15.72 -0.68 -34.55
CA PHE A 470 -16.36 -1.95 -34.26
C PHE A 470 -15.93 -2.48 -32.89
N LEU A 471 -16.80 -3.29 -32.29
CA LEU A 471 -16.47 -4.14 -31.15
C LEU A 471 -16.41 -5.59 -31.65
N GLU A 472 -15.23 -6.22 -31.53
CA GLU A 472 -15.05 -7.63 -31.88
C GLU A 472 -15.44 -8.52 -30.69
N MET A 473 -16.43 -9.40 -30.89
CA MET A 473 -17.01 -10.24 -29.85
C MET A 473 -16.68 -11.71 -30.14
N VAL A 474 -15.79 -12.30 -29.33
CA VAL A 474 -15.29 -13.66 -29.49
C VAL A 474 -16.26 -14.64 -28.87
N HIS A 475 -16.58 -15.72 -29.60
CA HIS A 475 -17.40 -16.82 -29.11
C HIS A 475 -16.61 -17.67 -28.10
N ILE A 476 -17.09 -17.68 -26.87
CA ILE A 476 -16.55 -18.49 -25.78
C ILE A 476 -17.44 -19.73 -25.63
N PRO A 477 -16.93 -20.93 -25.92
CA PRO A 477 -17.73 -22.15 -25.81
C PRO A 477 -18.08 -22.40 -24.35
N GLY A 478 -19.29 -22.86 -24.07
CA GLY A 478 -19.68 -23.27 -22.72
C GLY A 478 -18.88 -24.48 -22.22
N GLY A 479 -18.82 -24.63 -20.91
CA GLY A 479 -18.19 -25.79 -20.26
C GLY A 479 -18.00 -25.63 -18.77
N THR A 480 -17.40 -26.65 -18.17
CA THR A 480 -17.19 -26.74 -16.73
C THR A 480 -15.72 -26.56 -16.40
N PHE A 481 -15.42 -25.81 -15.33
CA PHE A 481 -14.06 -25.60 -14.85
C PHE A 481 -14.00 -25.53 -13.32
N ILE A 482 -12.79 -25.66 -12.78
CA ILE A 482 -12.52 -25.42 -11.35
C ILE A 482 -12.17 -23.94 -11.17
N MET A 483 -13.06 -23.22 -10.49
CA MET A 483 -12.87 -21.82 -10.13
C MET A 483 -12.07 -21.68 -8.84
N GLY A 484 -11.20 -20.68 -8.76
CA GLY A 484 -10.31 -20.44 -7.63
C GLY A 484 -8.94 -21.11 -7.75
N SER A 485 -8.14 -21.02 -6.71
CA SER A 485 -6.75 -21.51 -6.70
C SER A 485 -6.50 -22.58 -5.63
N PRO A 486 -5.67 -23.59 -5.90
CA PRO A 486 -5.29 -24.55 -4.87
C PRO A 486 -4.39 -23.88 -3.82
N GLU A 487 -4.44 -24.35 -2.58
CA GLU A 487 -3.68 -23.77 -1.45
C GLU A 487 -2.16 -23.76 -1.66
N ASN A 488 -1.65 -24.64 -2.51
CA ASN A 488 -0.23 -24.76 -2.83
C ASN A 488 0.21 -23.90 -4.04
N GLU A 489 -0.70 -23.14 -4.66
CA GLU A 489 -0.33 -22.17 -5.69
C GLU A 489 0.41 -20.98 -5.08
N GLU A 490 1.53 -20.58 -5.68
CA GLU A 490 2.28 -19.41 -5.23
C GLU A 490 1.43 -18.14 -5.38
N GLY A 491 1.33 -17.34 -4.32
CA GLY A 491 0.45 -16.16 -4.26
C GLY A 491 -1.00 -16.46 -3.84
N TYR A 492 -1.32 -17.70 -3.43
CA TYR A 492 -2.62 -18.11 -2.92
C TYR A 492 -3.21 -17.14 -1.88
N ASN A 493 -4.51 -16.86 -1.99
CA ASN A 493 -5.28 -16.03 -1.06
C ASN A 493 -6.61 -16.71 -0.76
N LYS A 494 -7.06 -16.67 0.51
CA LYS A 494 -8.31 -17.31 0.97
C LYS A 494 -9.57 -16.85 0.23
N SER A 495 -9.58 -15.63 -0.32
CA SER A 495 -10.68 -15.14 -1.15
C SER A 495 -10.92 -15.98 -2.41
N GLN A 496 -9.93 -16.77 -2.83
CA GLN A 496 -9.97 -17.61 -4.02
C GLN A 496 -10.38 -19.05 -3.68
N SER A 497 -10.91 -19.28 -2.47
CA SER A 497 -11.25 -20.59 -1.92
C SER A 497 -12.67 -20.63 -1.37
N PRO A 498 -13.29 -21.81 -1.24
CA PRO A 498 -12.78 -23.09 -1.73
C PRO A 498 -12.78 -23.15 -3.26
N GLN A 499 -11.88 -23.97 -3.81
CA GLN A 499 -12.03 -24.36 -5.20
C GLN A 499 -13.35 -25.12 -5.37
N HIS A 500 -14.11 -24.74 -6.38
CA HIS A 500 -15.41 -25.34 -6.67
C HIS A 500 -15.60 -25.45 -8.18
N GLU A 501 -16.45 -26.39 -8.57
CA GLU A 501 -16.80 -26.61 -9.96
C GLU A 501 -17.87 -25.61 -10.38
N VAL A 502 -17.69 -24.98 -11.55
CA VAL A 502 -18.64 -24.03 -12.13
C VAL A 502 -18.88 -24.39 -13.58
N THR A 503 -20.14 -24.46 -13.99
CA THR A 503 -20.56 -24.70 -15.36
C THR A 503 -21.05 -23.39 -15.98
N VAL A 504 -20.34 -22.92 -17.00
CA VAL A 504 -20.64 -21.66 -17.68
C VAL A 504 -21.28 -21.97 -19.04
N PRO A 505 -22.42 -21.35 -19.40
CA PRO A 505 -23.00 -21.48 -20.74
C PRO A 505 -22.08 -20.88 -21.82
N ALA A 506 -22.41 -21.08 -23.10
CA ALA A 506 -21.72 -20.37 -24.17
C ALA A 506 -22.15 -18.90 -24.20
N PHE A 507 -21.22 -18.02 -24.55
CA PHE A 507 -21.46 -16.58 -24.62
C PHE A 507 -20.45 -15.90 -25.56
N PHE A 508 -20.63 -14.60 -25.79
CA PHE A 508 -19.68 -13.78 -26.52
C PHE A 508 -19.04 -12.74 -25.60
N MET A 509 -17.72 -12.59 -25.68
CA MET A 509 -16.96 -11.62 -24.88
C MET A 509 -16.10 -10.72 -25.77
N GLY A 510 -15.94 -9.46 -25.36
CA GLY A 510 -15.05 -8.53 -26.04
C GLY A 510 -13.64 -9.11 -26.18
N LYS A 511 -13.16 -9.17 -27.42
CA LYS A 511 -11.80 -9.65 -27.76
C LYS A 511 -10.72 -8.90 -26.98
N TYR A 512 -10.98 -7.64 -26.71
CA TYR A 512 -10.15 -6.68 -25.99
C TYR A 512 -10.95 -6.05 -24.84
N LEU A 513 -10.22 -5.42 -23.92
CA LEU A 513 -10.75 -4.35 -23.07
C LEU A 513 -11.45 -3.29 -23.94
N VAL A 514 -12.49 -2.63 -23.42
CA VAL A 514 -13.12 -1.51 -24.12
C VAL A 514 -12.09 -0.40 -24.33
N THR A 515 -11.89 0.00 -25.58
CA THR A 515 -10.91 1.04 -25.95
C THR A 515 -11.48 2.44 -25.78
N GLN A 516 -10.62 3.45 -25.65
CA GLN A 516 -11.03 4.85 -25.53
C GLN A 516 -11.87 5.33 -26.73
N LYS A 517 -11.52 4.89 -27.95
CA LYS A 517 -12.34 5.22 -29.14
C LYS A 517 -13.73 4.58 -29.10
N GLN A 518 -13.86 3.36 -28.56
CA GLN A 518 -15.16 2.70 -28.42
C GLN A 518 -15.97 3.37 -27.30
N TRP A 519 -15.33 3.72 -26.19
CA TRP A 519 -15.90 4.48 -25.09
C TRP A 519 -16.59 5.76 -25.56
N ARG A 520 -15.84 6.63 -26.26
CA ARG A 520 -16.37 7.89 -26.80
C ARG A 520 -17.67 7.73 -27.58
N ILE A 521 -17.75 6.71 -28.44
CA ILE A 521 -18.92 6.49 -29.30
C ILE A 521 -20.14 6.13 -28.47
N VAL A 522 -20.00 5.20 -27.53
CA VAL A 522 -21.11 4.76 -26.67
C VAL A 522 -21.48 5.82 -25.63
N ALA A 523 -20.50 6.52 -25.06
CA ALA A 523 -20.70 7.64 -24.16
C ALA A 523 -21.42 8.83 -24.80
N ALA A 524 -21.36 8.96 -26.14
CA ALA A 524 -22.11 9.96 -26.90
C ALA A 524 -23.55 9.53 -27.26
N LEU A 525 -23.92 8.26 -27.05
CA LEU A 525 -25.30 7.81 -27.24
C LEU A 525 -26.24 8.42 -26.19
N PRO A 526 -27.57 8.44 -26.46
CA PRO A 526 -28.53 8.92 -25.47
C PRO A 526 -28.36 8.24 -24.11
N LYS A 527 -28.34 9.07 -23.07
CA LYS A 527 -28.27 8.62 -21.67
C LYS A 527 -29.45 7.72 -21.30
N ILE A 528 -29.17 6.66 -20.54
CA ILE A 528 -30.17 5.80 -19.91
C ILE A 528 -30.34 6.20 -18.43
N ASN A 529 -29.30 6.03 -17.60
CA ASN A 529 -29.37 6.22 -16.15
C ASN A 529 -28.48 7.37 -15.67
N ILE A 530 -27.20 7.39 -16.07
CA ILE A 530 -26.22 8.41 -15.65
C ILE A 530 -25.50 9.07 -16.83
N ASN A 531 -24.89 10.23 -16.59
CA ASN A 531 -24.04 10.88 -17.59
C ASN A 531 -22.68 10.19 -17.60
N LEU A 532 -22.09 10.01 -18.79
CA LEU A 532 -20.73 9.50 -18.94
C LEU A 532 -19.82 10.64 -19.36
N GLU A 533 -18.67 10.77 -18.71
CA GLU A 533 -17.58 11.63 -19.15
C GLU A 533 -16.99 11.03 -20.45
N PRO A 534 -16.95 11.75 -21.58
CA PRO A 534 -16.47 11.19 -22.85
C PRO A 534 -14.98 10.84 -22.87
N GLU A 535 -14.15 11.48 -22.03
CA GLU A 535 -12.70 11.26 -21.97
C GLU A 535 -12.22 11.06 -20.52
N PRO A 536 -12.58 9.93 -19.87
CA PRO A 536 -12.28 9.71 -18.45
C PRO A 536 -10.83 9.27 -18.20
N SER A 537 -10.16 8.76 -19.23
CA SER A 537 -8.84 8.15 -19.14
C SER A 537 -7.74 9.15 -18.80
N HIS A 538 -6.84 8.76 -17.90
CA HIS A 538 -5.58 9.45 -17.64
C HIS A 538 -4.59 9.33 -18.81
N PHE A 539 -4.36 8.12 -19.33
CA PHE A 539 -3.47 7.89 -20.46
C PHE A 539 -4.25 8.07 -21.77
N GLN A 540 -3.69 8.81 -22.71
CA GLN A 540 -4.43 9.20 -23.93
C GLN A 540 -4.00 8.35 -25.13
N GLY A 541 -4.97 7.69 -25.77
CA GLY A 541 -4.75 6.95 -27.02
C GLY A 541 -5.95 6.11 -27.45
N ASP A 542 -6.34 6.22 -28.71
CA ASP A 542 -7.56 5.61 -29.26
C ASP A 542 -7.68 4.10 -29.03
N ASN A 543 -6.55 3.38 -29.08
CA ASN A 543 -6.47 1.92 -28.88
C ASN A 543 -6.02 1.52 -27.47
N LEU A 544 -5.80 2.48 -26.57
CA LEU A 544 -5.60 2.16 -25.16
C LEU A 544 -6.94 1.73 -24.55
N PRO A 545 -6.92 0.89 -23.49
CA PRO A 545 -8.13 0.64 -22.72
C PRO A 545 -8.66 1.96 -22.15
N VAL A 546 -9.98 2.07 -22.05
CA VAL A 546 -10.58 3.11 -21.21
C VAL A 546 -10.29 2.78 -19.75
N GLU A 547 -9.83 3.80 -19.01
CA GLU A 547 -9.63 3.71 -17.57
C GLU A 547 -10.18 4.96 -16.87
N GLY A 548 -10.18 4.97 -15.53
CA GLY A 548 -10.78 6.04 -14.76
C GLY A 548 -12.30 5.95 -14.62
N VAL A 549 -12.90 4.83 -15.04
CA VAL A 549 -14.36 4.60 -15.03
C VAL A 549 -14.81 3.83 -13.78
N SER A 550 -15.92 4.26 -13.17
CA SER A 550 -16.56 3.53 -12.08
C SER A 550 -17.39 2.35 -12.58
N TRP A 551 -17.79 1.45 -11.68
CA TRP A 551 -18.68 0.34 -12.03
C TRP A 551 -20.04 0.83 -12.57
N TYR A 552 -20.56 1.94 -12.05
CA TYR A 552 -21.79 2.53 -12.58
C TYR A 552 -21.62 3.10 -13.99
N ASP A 553 -20.44 3.63 -14.31
CA ASP A 553 -20.15 4.14 -15.65
C ASP A 553 -20.08 3.00 -16.68
N THR A 554 -19.54 1.83 -16.29
CA THR A 554 -19.47 0.65 -17.15
C THR A 554 -20.84 0.01 -17.36
N GLU A 555 -21.70 -0.03 -16.34
CA GLU A 555 -23.10 -0.47 -16.47
C GLU A 555 -23.92 0.46 -17.38
N GLU A 556 -23.74 1.77 -17.27
CA GLU A 556 -24.35 2.73 -18.19
C GLU A 556 -23.86 2.55 -19.63
N PHE A 557 -22.57 2.27 -19.83
CA PHE A 557 -22.03 1.93 -21.14
C PHE A 557 -22.72 0.67 -21.71
N CYS A 558 -22.83 -0.39 -20.90
CA CYS A 558 -23.53 -1.63 -21.28
C CYS A 558 -25.00 -1.39 -21.61
N ALA A 559 -25.70 -0.55 -20.84
CA ALA A 559 -27.10 -0.21 -21.08
C ALA A 559 -27.30 0.57 -22.39
N ARG A 560 -26.43 1.55 -22.69
CA ARG A 560 -26.47 2.30 -23.95
C ARG A 560 -26.13 1.42 -25.15
N LEU A 561 -25.12 0.57 -25.02
CA LEU A 561 -24.75 -0.39 -26.06
C LEU A 561 -25.89 -1.37 -26.32
N SER A 562 -26.55 -1.84 -25.26
CA SER A 562 -27.72 -2.70 -25.36
C SER A 562 -28.88 -2.03 -26.09
N GLN A 563 -29.20 -0.79 -25.73
CA GLN A 563 -30.26 -0.03 -26.40
C GLN A 563 -29.96 0.19 -27.89
N LYS A 564 -28.70 0.50 -28.23
CA LYS A 564 -28.29 0.72 -29.62
C LYS A 564 -28.35 -0.55 -30.48
N THR A 565 -27.98 -1.69 -29.91
CA THR A 565 -27.80 -2.94 -30.66
C THR A 565 -28.99 -3.89 -30.55
N ASN A 566 -29.92 -3.60 -29.63
CA ASN A 566 -31.02 -4.49 -29.24
C ASN A 566 -30.52 -5.87 -28.79
N LYS A 567 -29.37 -5.90 -28.09
CA LYS A 567 -28.77 -7.09 -27.48
C LYS A 567 -28.51 -6.81 -26.01
N ALA A 568 -28.51 -7.85 -25.17
CA ALA A 568 -28.26 -7.70 -23.74
C ALA A 568 -26.76 -7.70 -23.44
N TYR A 569 -26.10 -6.54 -23.62
CA TYR A 569 -24.72 -6.34 -23.20
C TYR A 569 -24.65 -6.05 -21.70
N ARG A 570 -23.67 -6.67 -21.03
CA ARG A 570 -23.38 -6.49 -19.61
C ARG A 570 -21.91 -6.70 -19.30
N LEU A 571 -21.50 -6.41 -18.07
CA LEU A 571 -20.24 -6.90 -17.52
C LEU A 571 -20.28 -8.43 -17.40
N PRO A 572 -19.14 -9.13 -17.53
CA PRO A 572 -19.09 -10.55 -17.22
C PRO A 572 -19.30 -10.79 -15.72
N SER A 573 -19.90 -11.93 -15.38
CA SER A 573 -19.78 -12.44 -14.03
C SER A 573 -18.33 -12.78 -13.73
N GLU A 574 -18.01 -12.86 -12.44
CA GLU A 574 -16.70 -13.25 -11.95
C GLU A 574 -16.31 -14.65 -12.47
N ALA A 575 -17.29 -15.57 -12.50
CA ALA A 575 -17.12 -16.92 -13.02
C ALA A 575 -16.88 -16.95 -14.54
N GLU A 576 -17.67 -16.19 -15.30
CA GLU A 576 -17.49 -16.06 -16.75
C GLU A 576 -16.11 -15.47 -17.10
N TRP A 577 -15.68 -14.46 -16.34
CA TRP A 577 -14.36 -13.85 -16.52
C TRP A 577 -13.23 -14.84 -16.26
N GLU A 578 -13.28 -15.59 -15.14
CA GLU A 578 -12.22 -16.56 -14.83
C GLU A 578 -12.18 -17.72 -15.82
N TYR A 579 -13.36 -18.25 -16.19
CA TYR A 579 -13.49 -19.27 -17.21
C TYR A 579 -12.86 -18.83 -18.53
N ALA A 580 -13.23 -17.62 -18.96
CA ALA A 580 -12.72 -17.01 -20.17
C ALA A 580 -11.21 -16.79 -20.09
N CYS A 581 -10.69 -16.23 -18.99
CA CYS A 581 -9.27 -15.96 -18.76
C CYS A 581 -8.43 -17.22 -18.87
N ARG A 582 -8.86 -18.30 -18.19
CA ARG A 582 -8.14 -19.58 -18.16
C ARG A 582 -8.07 -20.25 -19.53
N GLY A 583 -9.09 -20.11 -20.38
CA GLY A 583 -9.06 -20.73 -21.71
C GLY A 583 -8.79 -22.23 -21.65
N ARG A 584 -9.38 -22.93 -20.68
CA ARG A 584 -9.16 -24.37 -20.36
C ARG A 584 -7.80 -24.73 -19.75
N THR A 585 -6.99 -23.76 -19.33
CA THR A 585 -5.78 -24.04 -18.54
C THR A 585 -6.07 -24.07 -17.05
N THR A 586 -5.22 -24.78 -16.30
CA THR A 586 -5.32 -24.92 -14.83
C THR A 586 -4.16 -24.25 -14.09
N THR A 587 -3.26 -23.61 -14.83
CA THR A 587 -2.12 -22.89 -14.26
C THR A 587 -2.52 -21.50 -13.75
N ALA A 588 -1.65 -20.87 -12.97
CA ALA A 588 -1.85 -19.53 -12.41
C ALA A 588 -2.13 -18.48 -13.50
N PHE A 589 -1.45 -18.57 -14.64
CA PHE A 589 -1.67 -17.77 -15.84
C PHE A 589 -2.03 -18.68 -17.01
N TYR A 590 -2.74 -18.18 -18.03
CA TYR A 590 -3.11 -19.01 -19.20
C TYR A 590 -1.91 -19.46 -20.04
N PHE A 591 -0.76 -18.80 -19.88
CA PHE A 591 0.50 -19.19 -20.50
C PHE A 591 1.42 -19.98 -19.56
N GLY A 592 1.07 -20.26 -18.30
CA GLY A 592 1.88 -21.11 -17.43
C GLY A 592 1.88 -20.71 -15.94
N LYS A 593 2.89 -21.17 -15.21
CA LYS A 593 2.99 -20.98 -13.74
C LYS A 593 3.62 -19.64 -13.33
N THR A 594 4.18 -18.90 -14.27
CA THR A 594 4.86 -17.62 -14.04
C THR A 594 4.52 -16.66 -15.19
N ILE A 595 4.92 -15.41 -15.06
CA ILE A 595 4.61 -14.32 -15.98
C ILE A 595 5.89 -13.63 -16.45
N SER A 596 5.86 -13.13 -17.69
CA SER A 596 6.97 -12.41 -18.31
C SER A 596 6.47 -11.05 -18.80
N PRO A 597 7.28 -9.97 -18.74
CA PRO A 597 6.93 -8.67 -19.32
C PRO A 597 6.75 -8.70 -20.85
N GLU A 598 7.12 -9.80 -21.50
CA GLU A 598 6.88 -10.09 -22.92
C GLU A 598 5.45 -10.60 -23.20
N LEU A 599 4.74 -11.09 -22.18
CA LEU A 599 3.43 -11.74 -22.32
C LEU A 599 2.28 -10.92 -21.71
N ALA A 600 2.59 -9.88 -20.94
CA ALA A 600 1.62 -9.08 -20.21
C ALA A 600 2.20 -7.71 -19.81
N ASN A 601 1.32 -6.76 -19.51
CA ASN A 601 1.68 -5.46 -18.95
C ASN A 601 1.35 -5.39 -17.44
N TYR A 602 2.37 -5.48 -16.60
CA TYR A 602 2.29 -5.45 -15.13
C TYR A 602 3.52 -4.75 -14.54
N ASP A 603 3.59 -4.56 -13.22
CA ASP A 603 4.73 -3.90 -12.56
C ASP A 603 6.01 -4.74 -12.70
N SER A 604 6.74 -4.43 -13.75
CA SER A 604 7.95 -5.11 -14.19
C SER A 604 9.12 -4.15 -14.41
N GLN A 605 9.02 -2.92 -13.90
CA GLN A 605 10.00 -1.82 -14.02
C GLN A 605 10.16 -1.20 -15.44
N TYR A 606 9.36 -1.58 -16.44
CA TYR A 606 9.60 -1.15 -17.84
C TYR A 606 8.60 -0.15 -18.44
N ARG A 607 7.33 -0.09 -17.99
CA ARG A 607 6.28 0.60 -18.74
C ARG A 607 5.59 1.75 -18.01
N GLU A 608 5.23 1.56 -16.73
CA GLU A 608 4.60 2.60 -15.89
C GLU A 608 3.34 3.26 -16.52
N LYS A 609 2.66 2.58 -17.46
CA LYS A 609 1.42 3.03 -18.10
C LYS A 609 0.68 1.89 -18.82
N THR A 610 -0.56 2.15 -19.23
CA THR A 610 -1.34 1.26 -20.11
C THR A 610 -0.69 1.11 -21.49
N THR A 611 -0.91 -0.04 -22.11
CA THR A 611 -0.49 -0.34 -23.49
C THR A 611 -1.71 -0.46 -24.41
N GLU A 612 -1.51 -0.30 -25.72
CA GLU A 612 -2.56 -0.59 -26.69
C GLU A 612 -3.07 -2.01 -26.51
N VAL A 613 -4.37 -2.21 -26.65
CA VAL A 613 -4.98 -3.53 -26.51
C VAL A 613 -4.45 -4.48 -27.59
N GLY A 614 -4.25 -5.74 -27.23
CA GLY A 614 -3.91 -6.78 -28.20
C GLY A 614 -2.44 -6.87 -28.64
N ILE A 615 -1.52 -6.14 -28.00
CA ILE A 615 -0.09 -6.23 -28.32
C ILE A 615 0.59 -7.47 -27.73
N PHE A 616 -0.04 -8.12 -26.75
CA PHE A 616 0.41 -9.39 -26.16
C PHE A 616 -0.34 -10.58 -26.77
N PRO A 617 0.17 -11.82 -26.62
CA PRO A 617 -0.52 -13.00 -27.16
C PRO A 617 -1.88 -13.21 -26.50
N ALA A 618 -2.85 -13.68 -27.27
CA ALA A 618 -4.16 -14.01 -26.75
C ALA A 618 -4.10 -15.27 -25.86
N ASN A 619 -5.12 -15.47 -25.04
CA ASN A 619 -5.34 -16.74 -24.37
C ASN A 619 -5.89 -17.80 -25.35
N PRO A 620 -6.05 -19.07 -24.92
CA PRO A 620 -6.51 -20.14 -25.82
C PRO A 620 -7.91 -19.95 -26.44
N PHE A 621 -8.72 -19.03 -25.94
CA PHE A 621 -10.01 -18.66 -26.54
C PHE A 621 -9.92 -17.47 -27.51
N GLY A 622 -8.77 -16.80 -27.61
CA GLY A 622 -8.58 -15.65 -28.49
C GLY A 622 -8.90 -14.31 -27.84
N LEU A 623 -8.92 -14.25 -26.51
CA LEU A 623 -9.06 -13.03 -25.73
C LEU A 623 -7.70 -12.46 -25.35
N TYR A 624 -7.56 -11.15 -25.45
CA TYR A 624 -6.32 -10.44 -25.18
C TYR A 624 -6.37 -9.70 -23.85
N ASP A 625 -5.19 -9.44 -23.30
CA ASP A 625 -4.98 -8.63 -22.09
C ASP A 625 -5.70 -9.19 -20.85
N MET A 626 -5.95 -10.51 -20.79
CA MET A 626 -6.59 -11.17 -19.64
C MET A 626 -5.68 -11.21 -18.39
N CYS A 627 -4.39 -10.91 -18.55
CA CYS A 627 -3.42 -10.76 -17.46
C CYS A 627 -2.70 -9.40 -17.61
N GLY A 628 -3.08 -8.43 -16.79
CA GLY A 628 -2.47 -7.09 -16.73
C GLY A 628 -3.21 -6.00 -17.52
N ASN A 629 -2.49 -4.94 -17.86
CA ASN A 629 -2.98 -3.69 -18.44
C ASN A 629 -3.89 -2.90 -17.47
N VAL A 630 -5.15 -3.29 -17.27
CA VAL A 630 -6.06 -2.67 -16.29
C VAL A 630 -6.93 -3.73 -15.62
N TRP A 631 -7.29 -3.48 -14.36
CA TRP A 631 -8.30 -4.27 -13.66
C TRP A 631 -9.63 -4.16 -14.38
N GLU A 632 -10.37 -5.25 -14.41
CA GLU A 632 -11.64 -5.34 -15.11
C GLU A 632 -12.80 -5.50 -14.13
N TRP A 633 -13.75 -4.57 -14.19
CA TRP A 633 -15.00 -4.68 -13.44
C TRP A 633 -15.80 -5.93 -13.82
N CYS A 634 -16.26 -6.68 -12.81
CA CYS A 634 -17.24 -7.75 -12.94
C CYS A 634 -18.60 -7.31 -12.37
N GLU A 635 -19.66 -8.02 -12.73
CA GLU A 635 -21.03 -7.77 -12.24
C GLU A 635 -21.17 -8.06 -10.73
N ASP A 636 -20.41 -9.03 -10.23
CA ASP A 636 -20.50 -9.60 -8.88
C ASP A 636 -20.22 -8.59 -7.76
N GLY A 637 -20.97 -8.77 -6.66
CA GLY A 637 -20.63 -8.17 -5.38
C GLY A 637 -19.44 -8.89 -4.73
N TRP A 638 -18.61 -8.16 -3.98
CA TRP A 638 -17.50 -8.76 -3.27
C TRP A 638 -17.97 -9.71 -2.16
N HIS A 639 -17.34 -10.89 -2.09
CA HIS A 639 -17.47 -11.87 -1.03
C HIS A 639 -16.08 -12.33 -0.59
N GLU A 640 -15.88 -12.53 0.71
CA GLU A 640 -14.57 -12.83 1.31
C GLU A 640 -13.99 -14.20 0.90
N ASP A 641 -14.84 -15.09 0.39
CA ASP A 641 -14.52 -16.44 -0.07
C ASP A 641 -15.60 -16.93 -1.08
N TYR A 642 -15.49 -18.17 -1.56
CA TYR A 642 -16.43 -18.83 -2.45
C TYR A 642 -17.41 -19.77 -1.73
N ILE A 643 -17.59 -19.64 -0.40
CA ILE A 643 -18.55 -20.46 0.33
C ILE A 643 -19.96 -20.05 -0.10
N ASN A 644 -20.66 -20.97 -0.77
CA ASN A 644 -21.98 -20.74 -1.41
C ASN A 644 -21.94 -19.85 -2.67
N ALA A 645 -20.80 -19.75 -3.34
CA ALA A 645 -20.76 -19.13 -4.66
C ALA A 645 -21.66 -19.89 -5.67
N PRO A 646 -22.29 -19.20 -6.64
CA PRO A 646 -23.03 -19.83 -7.72
C PRO A 646 -22.14 -20.78 -8.54
N ASP A 647 -22.70 -21.91 -8.98
CA ASP A 647 -22.01 -22.95 -9.77
C ASP A 647 -22.47 -23.01 -11.24
N ASP A 648 -23.28 -22.04 -11.69
CA ASP A 648 -23.91 -21.97 -13.00
C ASP A 648 -23.42 -20.80 -13.88
N GLY A 649 -22.37 -20.11 -13.42
CA GLY A 649 -21.79 -18.96 -14.12
C GLY A 649 -22.55 -17.65 -13.92
N THR A 650 -23.65 -17.62 -13.16
CA THR A 650 -24.36 -16.38 -12.85
C THR A 650 -23.58 -15.49 -11.88
N ALA A 651 -23.81 -14.18 -11.94
CA ALA A 651 -23.16 -13.22 -11.04
C ALA A 651 -23.65 -13.37 -9.60
N TRP A 652 -22.72 -13.36 -8.65
CA TRP A 652 -23.02 -13.41 -7.22
C TRP A 652 -23.36 -12.01 -6.70
N LEU A 653 -24.64 -11.67 -6.77
CA LEU A 653 -25.15 -10.35 -6.38
C LEU A 653 -25.40 -10.26 -4.86
N ASN A 654 -25.06 -9.12 -4.29
CA ASN A 654 -25.40 -8.75 -2.92
C ASN A 654 -25.71 -7.25 -2.83
N ASP A 655 -26.99 -6.91 -2.80
CA ASP A 655 -27.48 -5.52 -2.84
C ASP A 655 -27.07 -4.66 -1.63
N SER A 656 -26.59 -5.29 -0.55
CA SER A 656 -26.11 -4.58 0.65
C SER A 656 -24.64 -4.18 0.59
N ASN A 657 -23.88 -4.72 -0.36
CA ASN A 657 -22.45 -4.48 -0.50
C ASN A 657 -22.16 -3.57 -1.70
N ASN A 658 -21.57 -2.40 -1.46
CA ASN A 658 -21.17 -1.48 -2.52
C ASN A 658 -19.82 -1.86 -3.16
N ARG A 659 -19.14 -2.91 -2.71
CA ARG A 659 -17.88 -3.38 -3.28
C ARG A 659 -18.17 -4.35 -4.42
N ARG A 660 -17.54 -4.11 -5.56
CA ARG A 660 -17.65 -4.93 -6.77
C ARG A 660 -16.34 -5.63 -7.06
N VAL A 661 -16.42 -6.82 -7.61
CA VAL A 661 -15.26 -7.64 -7.96
C VAL A 661 -14.51 -7.00 -9.14
N MET A 662 -13.18 -7.09 -9.08
CA MET A 662 -12.30 -6.80 -10.20
C MET A 662 -11.32 -7.94 -10.45
N ARG A 663 -10.99 -8.17 -11.72
CA ARG A 663 -10.11 -9.26 -12.18
C ARG A 663 -9.00 -8.79 -13.14
N GLY A 664 -7.97 -9.61 -13.32
CA GLY A 664 -6.96 -9.44 -14.38
C GLY A 664 -5.63 -8.77 -13.99
N GLY A 665 -5.59 -7.94 -12.95
CA GLY A 665 -4.39 -7.16 -12.61
C GLY A 665 -4.25 -5.90 -13.46
N SER A 666 -3.16 -5.14 -13.29
CA SER A 666 -2.95 -3.88 -14.01
C SER A 666 -1.46 -3.57 -14.19
N TRP A 667 -1.13 -2.61 -15.05
CA TRP A 667 0.23 -2.16 -15.38
C TRP A 667 1.10 -1.75 -14.17
N LEU A 668 0.49 -1.37 -13.05
CA LEU A 668 1.17 -0.95 -11.81
C LEU A 668 1.17 -2.04 -10.71
N ILE A 669 0.63 -3.22 -11.00
CA ILE A 669 0.37 -4.22 -9.98
C ILE A 669 1.40 -5.38 -10.08
N PRO A 670 1.86 -5.93 -8.94
CA PRO A 670 2.76 -7.09 -8.94
C PRO A 670 2.22 -8.30 -9.70
N SER A 671 3.14 -9.13 -10.20
CA SER A 671 2.85 -10.32 -11.00
C SER A 671 1.80 -11.26 -10.40
N GLU A 672 1.86 -11.49 -9.10
CA GLU A 672 1.01 -12.41 -8.33
C GLU A 672 -0.47 -12.01 -8.34
N ASN A 673 -0.76 -10.73 -8.59
CA ASN A 673 -2.12 -10.22 -8.65
C ASN A 673 -2.68 -10.23 -10.08
N CYS A 674 -1.88 -10.62 -11.08
CA CYS A 674 -2.33 -10.82 -12.46
C CYS A 674 -2.73 -12.28 -12.76
N ARG A 675 -2.77 -13.15 -11.73
CA ARG A 675 -3.18 -14.56 -11.85
C ARG A 675 -4.66 -14.65 -12.21
N SER A 676 -5.02 -15.70 -12.93
CA SER A 676 -6.39 -15.94 -13.42
C SER A 676 -7.42 -15.99 -12.28
N SER A 677 -7.03 -16.51 -11.11
CA SER A 677 -7.90 -16.62 -9.93
C SER A 677 -7.81 -15.43 -8.99
N PHE A 678 -6.92 -14.45 -9.23
CA PHE A 678 -6.77 -13.35 -8.29
C PHE A 678 -8.00 -12.46 -8.31
N ARG A 679 -8.54 -12.21 -7.11
CA ARG A 679 -9.72 -11.37 -6.90
C ARG A 679 -9.30 -10.09 -6.22
N PHE A 680 -9.75 -8.96 -6.76
CA PHE A 680 -9.66 -7.66 -6.13
C PHE A 680 -11.07 -7.08 -5.97
N TYR A 681 -11.22 -6.04 -5.16
CA TYR A 681 -12.47 -5.29 -5.10
C TYR A 681 -12.21 -3.79 -5.02
N ALA A 682 -13.18 -3.04 -5.50
CA ALA A 682 -13.26 -1.61 -5.28
C ALA A 682 -14.72 -1.21 -5.06
N ASP A 683 -14.93 -0.05 -4.43
CA ASP A 683 -16.26 0.51 -4.26
C ASP A 683 -16.85 0.87 -5.64
N ALA A 684 -18.12 0.53 -5.90
CA ALA A 684 -18.76 0.65 -7.21
C ALA A 684 -18.77 2.09 -7.75
N GLY A 685 -18.80 3.08 -6.86
CA GLY A 685 -18.77 4.51 -7.20
C GLY A 685 -17.38 5.12 -7.26
N PHE A 686 -16.31 4.35 -7.04
CA PHE A 686 -14.95 4.87 -7.13
C PHE A 686 -14.59 5.12 -8.60
N PHE A 687 -14.30 6.37 -8.94
CA PHE A 687 -13.98 6.84 -10.29
C PHE A 687 -12.60 7.54 -10.31
N GLY A 688 -12.02 7.73 -11.49
CA GLY A 688 -10.73 8.43 -11.67
C GLY A 688 -9.49 7.60 -11.35
N CYS A 689 -9.64 6.30 -11.08
CA CYS A 689 -8.53 5.38 -10.92
C CYS A 689 -8.01 4.91 -12.28
N ASN A 690 -6.76 5.25 -12.60
CA ASN A 690 -6.13 4.89 -13.88
C ASN A 690 -5.70 3.42 -14.00
N LEU A 691 -6.16 2.58 -13.08
CA LEU A 691 -5.96 1.14 -13.08
C LEU A 691 -7.25 0.39 -13.45
N PHE A 692 -8.41 1.06 -13.51
CA PHE A 692 -9.73 0.41 -13.57
C PHE A 692 -10.38 0.62 -14.94
N GLY A 693 -10.63 -0.47 -15.65
CA GLY A 693 -11.36 -0.53 -16.91
C GLY A 693 -12.34 -1.70 -16.91
N PHE A 694 -12.71 -2.19 -18.10
CA PHE A 694 -13.64 -3.29 -18.25
C PHE A 694 -13.63 -3.87 -19.66
N ARG A 695 -14.25 -5.04 -19.79
CA ARG A 695 -14.73 -5.60 -21.06
C ARG A 695 -16.22 -5.93 -20.94
N VAL A 696 -16.87 -6.08 -22.08
CA VAL A 696 -18.30 -6.41 -22.15
C VAL A 696 -18.52 -7.82 -22.68
N MET A 697 -19.68 -8.38 -22.37
CA MET A 697 -20.14 -9.62 -22.92
C MET A 697 -21.64 -9.58 -23.24
N CYS A 698 -22.12 -10.55 -24.01
CA CYS A 698 -23.54 -10.82 -24.22
C CYS A 698 -23.76 -12.33 -24.34
N GLY A 699 -24.99 -12.80 -24.08
CA GLY A 699 -25.35 -14.20 -24.27
C GLY A 699 -25.28 -14.64 -25.74
N GLU A 700 -25.25 -15.95 -25.96
CA GLU A 700 -25.38 -16.54 -27.31
C GLU A 700 -26.75 -16.28 -27.94
#